data_AF-A0A365ZV22-F1
#
_entry.id   AF-A0A365ZV22-F1
#
_cell.length_a   1.000
_cell.length_b   1.000
_cell.length_c   1.000
_cell.angle_alpha   90.00
_cell.angle_beta   90.00
_cell.angle_gamma   90.00
#
_symmetry.space_group_name_H-M   'P 1'
#
loop_
_entity.id
_entity.type
_entity.pdbx_description
1 polymer ?
#
loop_
_entity_poly.entity_id
_entity_poly.type
_entity_poly.pdbx_seq_one_letter_code
_entity_poly.pdbx_strand_id
1 'polypeptide(L)'
;MPDADGTASPPEGPRSVRGIGIGGNANGPVVAGDHNVIVDADNGSRVTVVMGPERPRPRRRERVALLPRRVTEPLGRDDVARVLAQAVRGGGPVQLWGPRGSGRTTLLRHLARTLPPGPDGVVFLAGARRNAGDLAQEVFEACYEAPGYAPTRTELRRLMADVRVTVYVDDADLAPDHLLELMDAAPAATFVLACAERSLWSEGTALRLGGLGRDAGLDLLTRELGGALPEGGRAAAVALWRAADGMPLPLVRAAALTRSDPARGGRLPRPAEVAELLPLLLDHLASDAAAMGVLHVLATLGDAEVAPRHIGELAGVAAPDEACARLEALGLALAGEHGYAAVADTVPVLRRRFAGPFPAERLCAHFTAWASLRTTSPGELAAHGPALERAAALAEAAGHPDLAVRLARATSPGLARSLRFGVWGRLLGRGWVASRAAGDRRAEAFFLHEEAIRALLIGRRVVYAALLAQSAWLGYEVGTGGGDASVTAGGGAGGGAPGGPAPEPPRDFDVDGYMRDNGFEPAGPDTSLTPEAPEPPDLPETPDAPDAPDAVGASRGDGGWGAPPGDGGLTGGALPPPGSGESVAAMQSSGAAGGTWGGGASASSASSGGAAASGGAASGGAGATAGAGATAGAVGASLASLLVGCALVVGLGFAIADVSGDDGGASSDAASDSGFPSDTPTWDDGGWDDGSSDGFGDPVPEEIVETEAWTTDLAGVWIADDGWGIEFVETSPGTYRFETPDPECGGTFVLEFTGGDGHYTGTEPLQNRDDPCGPPLGEVASTIVVDADGASATYTSELAWAESGAGECDGCGTVYLTRAE
;
A
#
# COMPACT_ATOMS: atom_id res chain seq x y z
N MET A 1 23.12 46.54 -56.38
CA MET A 1 22.75 46.30 -57.79
C MET A 1 23.05 44.85 -58.12
N PRO A 2 22.23 44.18 -58.94
CA PRO A 2 21.27 43.26 -58.34
C PRO A 2 21.28 41.83 -58.97
N ASP A 3 20.27 41.07 -58.57
CA ASP A 3 19.64 39.90 -59.24
C ASP A 3 20.18 38.50 -58.88
N ALA A 4 19.36 37.43 -58.78
CA ALA A 4 17.90 37.29 -58.69
C ALA A 4 17.51 35.86 -58.20
N ASP A 5 16.19 35.61 -58.12
CA ASP A 5 15.49 34.32 -58.04
C ASP A 5 15.64 33.43 -56.79
N GLY A 6 14.58 33.45 -55.97
CA GLY A 6 14.22 32.38 -55.06
C GLY A 6 12.91 31.72 -55.49
N THR A 7 12.83 30.40 -55.35
CA THR A 7 11.57 29.64 -55.28
C THR A 7 11.55 28.87 -53.96
N ALA A 8 10.47 29.00 -53.20
CA ALA A 8 10.40 28.50 -51.83
C ALA A 8 9.93 27.04 -51.75
N SER A 9 10.67 26.21 -51.02
CA SER A 9 10.16 24.96 -50.45
C SER A 9 9.49 25.24 -49.10
N PRO A 10 8.40 24.54 -48.74
CA PRO A 10 7.77 24.69 -47.43
C PRO A 10 8.69 24.17 -46.31
N PRO A 11 8.62 24.74 -45.09
CA PRO A 11 9.38 24.20 -43.97
C PRO A 11 8.88 22.80 -43.61
N GLU A 12 9.78 21.82 -43.60
CA GLU A 12 9.51 20.51 -43.01
C GLU A 12 9.12 20.68 -41.54
N GLY A 13 7.96 20.15 -41.16
CA GLY A 13 7.54 20.13 -39.76
C GLY A 13 8.48 19.24 -38.92
N PRO A 14 8.58 19.48 -37.60
CA PRO A 14 9.45 18.70 -36.73
C PRO A 14 9.09 17.21 -36.80
N ARG A 15 10.08 16.37 -37.12
CA ARG A 15 9.99 14.91 -37.10
C ARG A 15 9.46 14.47 -35.72
N SER A 16 8.35 13.73 -35.72
CA SER A 16 7.67 13.32 -34.49
C SER A 16 8.44 12.19 -33.79
N VAL A 17 9.44 12.56 -32.98
CA VAL A 17 9.96 11.68 -31.93
C VAL A 17 8.79 11.34 -31.01
N ARG A 18 8.36 10.06 -30.98
CA ARG A 18 7.33 9.58 -30.03
C ARG A 18 7.90 9.41 -28.62
N GLY A 19 8.47 10.49 -28.08
CA GLY A 19 8.66 10.61 -26.64
C GLY A 19 7.28 10.77 -26.01
N ILE A 20 6.84 9.79 -25.22
CA ILE A 20 5.59 9.87 -24.45
C ILE A 20 5.82 10.76 -23.21
N GLY A 21 6.07 12.05 -23.48
CA GLY A 21 6.14 13.10 -22.48
C GLY A 21 4.72 13.55 -22.08
N ILE A 22 3.98 12.70 -21.37
CA ILE A 22 2.67 13.10 -20.85
C ILE A 22 2.86 13.91 -19.58
N GLY A 23 2.89 15.23 -19.74
CA GLY A 23 2.77 16.17 -18.62
C GLY A 23 1.40 16.03 -17.96
N GLY A 24 1.35 15.33 -16.81
CA GLY A 24 0.19 15.24 -15.93
C GLY A 24 -0.96 14.36 -16.43
N ASN A 25 -0.91 13.05 -16.13
CA ASN A 25 -2.08 12.16 -16.24
C ASN A 25 -2.21 11.22 -15.03
N ALA A 26 -3.38 10.58 -14.91
CA ALA A 26 -3.64 9.54 -13.93
C ALA A 26 -3.18 8.14 -14.39
N ASN A 27 -2.48 8.04 -15.52
CA ASN A 27 -2.29 6.81 -16.31
C ASN A 27 -0.79 6.58 -16.62
N GLY A 28 0.10 6.96 -15.71
CA GLY A 28 1.55 6.75 -15.85
C GLY A 28 1.95 5.32 -15.48
N PRO A 29 2.92 4.71 -16.20
CA PRO A 29 3.43 3.37 -15.90
C PRO A 29 4.19 3.30 -14.58
N VAL A 30 4.20 2.10 -13.98
CA VAL A 30 4.95 1.73 -12.77
C VAL A 30 5.78 0.51 -13.09
N VAL A 31 7.08 0.52 -12.77
CA VAL A 31 7.94 -0.65 -12.96
C VAL A 31 8.24 -1.28 -11.60
N ALA A 32 7.78 -2.51 -11.37
CA ALA A 32 8.06 -3.29 -10.17
C ALA A 32 8.92 -4.52 -10.52
N GLY A 33 10.23 -4.40 -10.26
CA GLY A 33 11.23 -5.35 -10.75
C GLY A 33 11.20 -5.46 -12.28
N ASP A 34 10.71 -6.60 -12.75
CA ASP A 34 10.67 -7.04 -14.16
C ASP A 34 9.32 -6.70 -14.84
N HIS A 35 8.35 -6.18 -14.08
CA HIS A 35 6.97 -6.00 -14.51
C HIS A 35 6.65 -4.50 -14.65
N ASN A 36 6.17 -4.09 -15.83
CA ASN A 36 5.60 -2.76 -16.04
C ASN A 36 4.08 -2.83 -15.91
N VAL A 37 3.53 -2.16 -14.91
CA VAL A 37 2.09 -2.04 -14.67
C VAL A 37 1.60 -0.71 -15.23
N ILE A 38 0.67 -0.82 -16.17
CA ILE A 38 -0.12 0.29 -16.68
C ILE A 38 -1.44 0.27 -15.89
N VAL A 39 -1.67 1.32 -15.11
CA VAL A 39 -2.86 1.44 -14.28
C VAL A 39 -3.91 2.28 -15.02
N ASP A 40 -5.03 1.66 -15.38
CA ASP A 40 -6.19 2.34 -15.96
C ASP A 40 -7.21 2.63 -14.85
N ALA A 41 -7.63 3.90 -14.73
CA ALA A 41 -8.60 4.32 -13.73
C ALA A 41 -10.01 3.76 -13.99
N ASP A 42 -10.36 3.48 -15.24
CA ASP A 42 -11.68 3.00 -15.65
C ASP A 42 -11.73 1.45 -15.74
N ASN A 43 -10.60 0.81 -16.10
CA ASN A 43 -10.53 -0.63 -16.39
C ASN A 43 -9.62 -1.46 -15.45
N GLY A 44 -8.98 -0.84 -14.45
CA GLY A 44 -8.08 -1.51 -13.52
C GLY A 44 -6.63 -1.66 -14.00
N SER A 45 -5.81 -2.34 -13.22
CA SER A 45 -4.38 -2.48 -13.45
C SER A 45 -4.06 -3.58 -14.46
N ARG A 46 -3.15 -3.31 -15.41
CA ARG A 46 -2.71 -4.28 -16.43
C ARG A 46 -1.19 -4.43 -16.37
N VAL A 47 -0.71 -5.68 -16.33
CA VAL A 47 0.74 -5.98 -16.37
C VAL A 47 1.20 -6.20 -17.80
N THR A 48 2.37 -5.66 -18.10
CA THR A 48 3.19 -5.97 -19.27
C THR A 48 4.58 -6.36 -18.78
N VAL A 49 5.18 -7.41 -19.34
CA VAL A 49 6.55 -7.82 -18.97
C VAL A 49 7.54 -7.00 -19.81
N VAL A 50 8.56 -6.42 -19.18
CA VAL A 50 9.62 -5.68 -19.90
C VAL A 50 10.77 -6.62 -20.19
N MET A 51 10.77 -7.21 -21.38
CA MET A 51 11.86 -8.02 -21.90
C MET A 51 12.76 -7.11 -22.76
N GLY A 52 13.72 -6.41 -22.14
CA GLY A 52 14.60 -5.46 -22.84
C GLY A 52 15.32 -4.46 -21.92
N PRO A 53 16.19 -3.59 -22.47
CA PRO A 53 17.14 -2.79 -21.69
C PRO A 53 16.56 -1.58 -20.94
N GLU A 54 15.23 -1.38 -20.94
CA GLU A 54 14.54 -0.21 -20.36
C GLU A 54 14.18 -0.33 -18.85
N ARG A 55 14.89 -1.16 -18.06
CA ARG A 55 14.76 -1.06 -16.59
C ARG A 55 15.22 0.33 -16.13
N PRO A 56 14.44 1.06 -15.30
CA PRO A 56 14.89 2.31 -14.72
C PRO A 56 16.17 2.07 -13.90
N ARG A 57 17.31 2.60 -14.36
CA ARG A 57 18.60 2.44 -13.66
C ARG A 57 18.64 3.40 -12.45
N PRO A 58 18.54 2.92 -11.20
CA PRO A 58 18.43 3.81 -10.05
C PRO A 58 19.71 4.61 -9.85
N ARG A 59 19.62 5.94 -9.87
CA ARG A 59 20.78 6.81 -9.64
C ARG A 59 20.89 7.13 -8.15
N ARG A 60 21.96 6.68 -7.50
CA ARG A 60 22.24 6.97 -6.08
C ARG A 60 22.40 8.48 -5.88
N ARG A 61 21.72 9.06 -4.90
CA ARG A 61 21.87 10.48 -4.56
C ARG A 61 23.16 10.69 -3.78
N GLU A 62 23.86 11.79 -4.04
CA GLU A 62 25.11 12.12 -3.34
C GLU A 62 24.90 12.48 -1.85
N ARG A 63 23.72 13.01 -1.51
CA ARG A 63 23.36 13.40 -0.14
C ARG A 63 21.88 13.18 0.11
N VAL A 64 21.55 12.39 1.13
CA VAL A 64 20.18 12.14 1.58
C VAL A 64 19.83 13.04 2.77
N ALA A 65 18.73 13.78 2.69
CA ALA A 65 18.32 14.71 3.74
C ALA A 65 16.79 14.84 3.82
N LEU A 66 16.12 13.76 4.24
CA LEU A 66 14.70 13.80 4.61
C LEU A 66 14.61 14.00 6.14
N LEU A 67 14.40 15.25 6.56
CA LEU A 67 14.38 15.65 7.97
C LEU A 67 12.94 15.90 8.47
N PRO A 68 12.61 15.56 9.72
CA PRO A 68 11.28 15.76 10.31
C PRO A 68 10.91 17.24 10.41
N ARG A 69 9.66 17.57 10.69
CA ARG A 69 9.29 18.93 11.14
C ARG A 69 10.13 19.36 12.35
N ARG A 70 10.42 20.67 12.43
CA ARG A 70 11.17 21.23 13.56
C ARG A 70 10.32 21.14 14.83
N VAL A 71 10.92 20.64 15.91
CA VAL A 71 10.31 20.58 17.24
C VAL A 71 11.11 21.44 18.22
N THR A 72 10.46 21.89 19.29
CA THR A 72 11.13 22.51 20.44
C THR A 72 12.07 21.52 21.12
N GLU A 73 13.17 22.01 21.66
CA GLU A 73 14.16 21.20 22.36
C GLU A 73 13.55 20.38 23.53
N PRO A 74 13.86 19.07 23.63
CA PRO A 74 13.35 18.20 24.68
C PRO A 74 14.10 18.43 26.00
N LEU A 75 13.38 18.92 27.02
CA LEU A 75 13.97 19.25 28.32
C LEU A 75 14.39 18.00 29.10
N GLY A 76 15.56 18.04 29.75
CA GLY A 76 16.02 16.99 30.67
C GLY A 76 16.19 15.61 30.03
N ARG A 77 16.53 15.57 28.74
CA ARG A 77 16.79 14.33 27.98
C ARG A 77 18.26 14.18 27.58
N ASP A 78 19.15 15.04 28.06
CA ASP A 78 20.57 15.12 27.67
C ASP A 78 21.32 13.79 27.84
N ASP A 79 21.11 13.09 28.96
CA ASP A 79 21.72 11.78 29.20
C ASP A 79 21.22 10.72 28.23
N VAL A 80 19.92 10.71 27.93
CA VAL A 80 19.32 9.76 26.98
C VAL A 80 19.79 10.08 25.56
N ALA A 81 19.79 11.36 25.18
CA ALA A 81 20.30 11.85 23.91
C ALA A 81 21.78 11.48 23.70
N ARG A 82 22.61 11.62 24.74
CA ARG A 82 24.02 11.24 24.74
C ARG A 82 24.24 9.74 24.56
N VAL A 83 23.43 8.90 25.21
CA VAL A 83 23.49 7.43 25.04
C VAL A 83 23.00 7.02 23.64
N LEU A 84 21.89 7.60 23.15
CA LEU A 84 21.41 7.40 21.78
C LEU A 84 22.47 7.83 20.75
N ALA A 85 23.10 8.99 20.93
CA ALA A 85 24.19 9.48 20.09
C ALA A 85 25.42 8.57 20.10
N GLN A 86 25.65 7.80 21.18
CA GLN A 86 26.70 6.78 21.24
C GLN A 86 26.29 5.51 20.52
N ALA A 87 25.05 5.05 20.70
CA ALA A 87 24.51 3.87 20.04
C ALA A 87 24.46 4.05 18.52
N VAL A 88 23.97 5.20 18.02
CA VAL A 88 23.94 5.54 16.59
C VAL A 88 25.34 5.56 15.97
N ARG A 89 26.36 6.07 16.69
CA ARG A 89 27.77 6.01 16.24
C ARG A 89 28.36 4.59 16.25
N GLY A 90 27.73 3.65 16.96
CA GLY A 90 28.06 2.22 16.92
C GLY A 90 27.50 1.49 15.70
N GLY A 91 26.68 2.14 14.86
CA GLY A 91 26.16 1.60 13.60
C GLY A 91 24.98 0.63 13.72
N GLY A 92 24.87 -0.10 14.84
CA GLY A 92 23.78 -1.06 15.09
C GLY A 92 22.41 -0.42 15.35
N PRO A 93 21.32 -1.22 15.32
CA PRO A 93 19.96 -0.70 15.47
C PRO A 93 19.70 -0.19 16.90
N VAL A 94 18.93 0.90 16.98
CA VAL A 94 18.60 1.61 18.22
C VAL A 94 17.10 1.72 18.37
N GLN A 95 16.55 1.34 19.52
CA GLN A 95 15.12 1.41 19.81
C GLN A 95 14.85 2.24 21.07
N LEU A 96 14.05 3.30 20.93
CA LEU A 96 13.55 4.17 21.98
C LEU A 96 12.09 3.80 22.29
N TRP A 97 11.88 2.98 23.33
CA TRP A 97 10.56 2.45 23.67
C TRP A 97 9.98 3.07 24.94
N GLY A 98 8.67 3.04 25.13
CA GLY A 98 8.03 3.52 26.36
C GLY A 98 6.62 4.09 26.19
N PRO A 99 5.93 4.35 27.32
CA PRO A 99 4.52 4.71 27.34
C PRO A 99 4.21 5.95 26.49
N ARG A 100 3.02 5.97 25.90
CA ARG A 100 2.51 7.12 25.13
C ARG A 100 2.51 8.38 26.00
N GLY A 101 2.87 9.53 25.42
CA GLY A 101 3.01 10.79 26.16
C GLY A 101 4.35 11.01 26.91
N SER A 102 5.30 10.06 26.84
CA SER A 102 6.66 10.18 27.40
C SER A 102 7.59 11.15 26.63
N GLY A 103 7.19 11.58 25.43
CA GLY A 103 7.98 12.47 24.57
C GLY A 103 8.89 11.78 23.56
N ARG A 104 8.67 10.49 23.25
CA ARG A 104 9.42 9.71 22.24
C ARG A 104 9.58 10.46 20.91
N THR A 105 8.46 10.80 20.26
CA THR A 105 8.41 11.59 19.01
C THR A 105 9.23 12.88 19.08
N THR A 106 9.08 13.66 20.15
CA THR A 106 9.82 14.92 20.34
C THR A 106 11.33 14.69 20.42
N LEU A 107 11.76 13.65 21.15
CA LEU A 107 13.18 13.31 21.26
C LEU A 107 13.72 12.77 19.93
N LEU A 108 13.00 11.87 19.25
CA LEU A 108 13.41 11.30 17.96
C LEU A 108 13.54 12.40 16.88
N ARG A 109 12.55 13.28 16.76
CA ARG A 109 12.57 14.41 15.80
C ARG A 109 13.69 15.41 16.09
N HIS A 110 14.01 15.63 17.37
CA HIS A 110 15.16 16.45 17.75
C HIS A 110 16.47 15.78 17.33
N LEU A 111 16.70 14.51 17.69
CA LEU A 111 17.93 13.78 17.39
C LEU A 111 18.19 13.66 15.88
N ALA A 112 17.16 13.39 15.08
CA ALA A 112 17.27 13.35 13.62
C ALA A 112 17.74 14.69 13.00
N ARG A 113 17.63 15.81 13.74
CA ARG A 113 18.09 17.13 13.31
C ARG A 113 19.39 17.60 13.96
N THR A 114 19.79 17.06 15.11
CA THR A 114 20.94 17.54 15.89
C THR A 114 22.12 16.57 15.93
N LEU A 115 21.90 15.27 15.73
CA LEU A 115 23.00 14.32 15.56
C LEU A 115 23.64 14.48 14.17
N PRO A 116 24.96 14.21 14.04
CA PRO A 116 25.58 14.09 12.73
C PRO A 116 24.85 13.04 11.89
N PRO A 117 24.53 13.30 10.61
CA PRO A 117 23.96 12.30 9.72
C PRO A 117 24.94 11.15 9.49
N GLY A 118 24.43 10.00 9.06
CA GLY A 118 25.25 8.90 8.56
C GLY A 118 26.05 9.32 7.31
N PRO A 119 27.07 8.54 6.90
CA PRO A 119 27.92 8.87 5.76
C PRO A 119 27.19 9.29 4.48
N ASP A 120 26.04 8.66 4.19
CA ASP A 120 25.23 8.95 3.00
C ASP A 120 24.03 9.89 3.28
N GLY A 121 23.76 10.18 4.56
CA GLY A 121 22.77 11.15 4.98
C GLY A 121 21.81 10.69 6.09
N VAL A 122 20.63 11.29 6.11
CA VAL A 122 19.58 11.06 7.10
C VAL A 122 18.19 11.00 6.46
N VAL A 123 17.39 10.05 6.93
CA VAL A 123 15.99 9.84 6.54
C VAL A 123 15.14 9.77 7.80
N PHE A 124 14.02 10.49 7.83
CA PHE A 124 13.01 10.41 8.88
C PHE A 124 11.67 10.03 8.28
N LEU A 125 11.06 8.96 8.80
CA LEU A 125 9.78 8.41 8.36
C LEU A 125 8.78 8.38 9.52
N ALA A 126 7.51 8.64 9.23
CA ALA A 126 6.41 8.23 10.10
C ALA A 126 6.11 6.75 9.83
N GLY A 127 6.14 5.92 10.87
CA GLY A 127 5.92 4.46 10.83
C GLY A 127 4.53 4.00 11.24
N ALA A 128 3.74 4.87 11.88
CA ALA A 128 2.40 4.54 12.37
C ALA A 128 1.54 3.86 11.29
N ARG A 129 1.08 2.63 11.58
CA ARG A 129 0.21 1.81 10.71
C ARG A 129 0.79 1.47 9.32
N ARG A 130 2.11 1.48 9.19
CA ARG A 130 2.83 1.04 7.97
C ARG A 130 3.46 -0.33 8.16
N ASN A 131 3.77 -0.98 7.04
CA ASN A 131 4.51 -2.23 6.99
C ASN A 131 5.96 -2.00 6.55
N ALA A 132 6.79 -3.02 6.71
CA ALA A 132 8.21 -3.00 6.38
C ALA A 132 8.49 -2.66 4.91
N GLY A 133 7.77 -3.26 3.97
CA GLY A 133 7.97 -3.03 2.53
C GLY A 133 7.72 -1.57 2.11
N ASP A 134 6.61 -0.98 2.58
CA ASP A 134 6.25 0.41 2.33
C ASP A 134 7.20 1.42 2.99
N LEU A 135 7.90 1.02 4.07
CA LEU A 135 8.95 1.82 4.70
C LEU A 135 10.29 1.66 3.95
N ALA A 136 10.66 0.44 3.58
CA ALA A 136 11.89 0.14 2.85
C ALA A 136 11.92 0.78 1.46
N GLN A 137 10.79 0.77 0.74
CA GLN A 137 10.62 1.49 -0.53
C GLN A 137 10.79 3.01 -0.35
N GLU A 138 10.37 3.57 0.79
CA GLU A 138 10.53 5.01 1.06
C GLU A 138 11.97 5.38 1.45
N VAL A 139 12.69 4.49 2.15
CA VAL A 139 14.14 4.63 2.34
C VAL A 139 14.87 4.58 0.99
N PHE A 140 14.49 3.66 0.10
CA PHE A 140 15.04 3.55 -1.25
C PHE A 140 14.80 4.83 -2.08
N GLU A 141 13.56 5.33 -2.13
CA GLU A 141 13.21 6.57 -2.84
C GLU A 141 13.90 7.82 -2.26
N ALA A 142 14.23 7.82 -0.96
CA ALA A 142 15.03 8.87 -0.36
C ALA A 142 16.51 8.78 -0.78
N CYS A 143 17.03 7.58 -1.01
CA CYS A 143 18.44 7.33 -1.37
C CYS A 143 18.72 7.33 -2.89
N TYR A 144 17.71 7.08 -3.72
CA TYR A 144 17.83 6.95 -5.17
C TYR A 144 16.89 7.90 -5.92
N GLU A 145 17.28 8.23 -7.15
CA GLU A 145 16.42 8.79 -8.17
C GLU A 145 16.01 7.66 -9.13
N ALA A 146 14.78 7.17 -8.95
CA ALA A 146 14.17 6.10 -9.73
C ALA A 146 12.64 6.27 -9.74
N PRO A 147 12.11 7.33 -10.39
CA PRO A 147 10.68 7.65 -10.34
C PRO A 147 9.83 6.51 -10.94
N GLY A 148 8.82 6.07 -10.21
CA GLY A 148 7.94 4.98 -10.64
C GLY A 148 8.56 3.58 -10.57
N TYR A 149 9.75 3.41 -9.98
CA TYR A 149 10.42 2.11 -9.85
C TYR A 149 10.37 1.57 -8.41
N ALA A 150 9.86 0.35 -8.26
CA ALA A 150 9.94 -0.45 -7.05
C ALA A 150 10.84 -1.67 -7.32
N PRO A 151 12.05 -1.76 -6.74
CA PRO A 151 12.90 -2.94 -6.91
C PRO A 151 12.25 -4.18 -6.27
N THR A 152 12.55 -5.38 -6.77
CA THR A 152 12.24 -6.61 -6.02
C THR A 152 12.96 -6.62 -4.68
N ARG A 153 12.48 -7.41 -3.70
CA ARG A 153 13.12 -7.57 -2.38
C ARG A 153 14.63 -7.87 -2.49
N THR A 154 15.02 -8.72 -3.43
CA THR A 154 16.41 -9.11 -3.69
C THR A 154 17.23 -7.98 -4.33
N GLU A 155 16.66 -7.27 -5.31
CA GLU A 155 17.32 -6.10 -5.91
C GLU A 155 17.47 -4.96 -4.89
N LEU A 156 16.45 -4.68 -4.08
CA LEU A 156 16.47 -3.67 -3.03
C LEU A 156 17.62 -3.92 -2.04
N ARG A 157 17.74 -5.15 -1.53
CA ARG A 157 18.83 -5.54 -0.61
C ARG A 157 20.21 -5.39 -1.25
N ARG A 158 20.35 -5.65 -2.56
CA ARG A 158 21.61 -5.45 -3.30
C ARG A 158 21.93 -3.98 -3.52
N LEU A 159 20.94 -3.16 -3.91
CA LEU A 159 21.10 -1.73 -4.12
C LEU A 159 21.47 -1.01 -2.80
N MET A 160 20.80 -1.37 -1.71
CA MET A 160 21.01 -0.77 -0.40
C MET A 160 22.21 -1.35 0.38
N ALA A 161 22.94 -2.32 -0.18
CA ALA A 161 24.03 -3.03 0.51
C ALA A 161 25.15 -2.10 0.99
N ASP A 162 25.46 -1.03 0.23
CA ASP A 162 26.50 -0.05 0.54
C ASP A 162 25.93 1.33 0.91
N VAL A 163 24.66 1.41 1.36
CA VAL A 163 23.98 2.68 1.67
C VAL A 163 23.95 2.90 3.19
N ARG A 164 24.92 3.69 3.68
CA ARG A 164 25.12 4.01 5.10
C ARG A 164 24.37 5.28 5.48
N VAL A 165 23.04 5.20 5.38
CA VAL A 165 22.10 6.25 5.77
C VAL A 165 21.61 6.02 7.20
N THR A 166 21.37 7.07 7.99
CA THR A 166 20.70 6.93 9.29
C THR A 166 19.19 7.09 9.11
N VAL A 167 18.42 6.05 9.42
CA VAL A 167 16.96 6.01 9.24
C VAL A 167 16.27 6.13 10.59
N TYR A 168 15.56 7.23 10.82
CA TYR A 168 14.71 7.45 11.97
C TYR A 168 13.27 7.06 11.61
N VAL A 169 12.63 6.19 12.40
CA VAL A 169 11.21 5.81 12.20
C VAL A 169 10.42 6.07 13.48
N ASP A 170 9.45 6.98 13.42
CA ASP A 170 8.58 7.33 14.55
C ASP A 170 7.31 6.47 14.61
N ASP A 171 6.88 6.12 15.82
CA ASP A 171 5.78 5.18 16.11
C ASP A 171 5.82 3.88 15.27
N ALA A 172 7.02 3.30 15.18
CA ALA A 172 7.34 2.03 14.53
C ALA A 172 6.93 0.83 15.41
N ASP A 173 5.63 0.70 15.68
CA ASP A 173 5.04 -0.45 16.40
C ASP A 173 4.97 -1.71 15.49
N LEU A 174 6.10 -2.06 14.86
CA LEU A 174 6.27 -3.25 14.03
C LEU A 174 6.50 -4.50 14.89
N ALA A 175 5.89 -5.62 14.48
CA ALA A 175 6.23 -6.95 14.98
C ALA A 175 7.71 -7.29 14.71
N PRO A 176 8.36 -8.13 15.54
CA PRO A 176 9.80 -8.42 15.40
C PRO A 176 10.23 -8.87 14.00
N ASP A 177 9.45 -9.73 13.33
CA ASP A 177 9.79 -10.25 12.01
C ASP A 177 9.70 -9.16 10.92
N HIS A 178 8.70 -8.28 10.98
CA HIS A 178 8.60 -7.12 10.10
C HIS A 178 9.70 -6.07 10.38
N LEU A 179 10.14 -5.97 11.63
CA LEU A 179 11.28 -5.12 11.97
C LEU A 179 12.59 -5.70 11.39
N LEU A 180 12.79 -7.02 11.47
CA LEU A 180 13.91 -7.70 10.81
C LEU A 180 13.85 -7.51 9.29
N GLU A 181 12.69 -7.69 8.66
CA GLU A 181 12.47 -7.46 7.21
C GLU A 181 12.87 -6.04 6.78
N LEU A 182 12.53 -5.02 7.57
CA LEU A 182 12.90 -3.63 7.29
C LEU A 182 14.42 -3.40 7.39
N MET A 183 15.08 -3.98 8.39
CA MET A 183 16.54 -3.85 8.58
C MET A 183 17.31 -4.62 7.49
N ASP A 184 16.84 -5.82 7.13
CA ASP A 184 17.42 -6.65 6.09
C ASP A 184 17.32 -6.03 4.68
N ALA A 185 16.33 -5.17 4.45
CA ALA A 185 16.17 -4.43 3.20
C ALA A 185 17.25 -3.34 3.00
N ALA A 186 17.88 -2.85 4.07
CA ALA A 186 18.96 -1.86 4.02
C ALA A 186 20.06 -2.18 5.04
N PRO A 187 20.86 -3.23 4.82
CA PRO A 187 21.71 -3.84 5.85
C PRO A 187 22.88 -2.95 6.32
N ALA A 188 23.28 -1.94 5.54
CA ALA A 188 24.30 -0.96 5.93
C ALA A 188 23.71 0.31 6.58
N ALA A 189 22.38 0.45 6.67
CA ALA A 189 21.73 1.60 7.27
C ALA A 189 21.62 1.47 8.80
N THR A 190 21.79 2.59 9.51
CA THR A 190 21.61 2.63 10.97
C THR A 190 20.19 3.04 11.31
N PHE A 191 19.39 2.10 11.84
CA PHE A 191 18.00 2.33 12.20
C PHE A 191 17.85 2.88 13.63
N VAL A 192 17.02 3.91 13.80
CA VAL A 192 16.67 4.53 15.07
C VAL A 192 15.15 4.62 15.18
N LEU A 193 14.57 3.80 16.04
CA LEU A 193 13.14 3.49 16.05
C LEU A 193 12.51 4.04 17.33
N ALA A 194 11.32 4.64 17.24
CA ALA A 194 10.50 4.93 18.42
C ALA A 194 9.21 4.09 18.39
N CYS A 195 8.90 3.42 19.49
CA CYS A 195 7.75 2.49 19.59
C CYS A 195 7.15 2.50 21.00
N ALA A 196 5.91 2.05 21.17
CA ALA A 196 5.27 1.94 22.47
C ALA A 196 5.95 0.87 23.33
N GLU A 197 6.03 -0.35 22.81
CA GLU A 197 6.61 -1.52 23.47
C GLU A 197 7.93 -1.96 22.84
N ARG A 198 8.72 -2.74 23.60
CA ARG A 198 9.99 -3.26 23.10
C ARG A 198 9.77 -4.39 22.09
N SER A 199 10.22 -4.19 20.85
CA SER A 199 10.26 -5.22 19.80
C SER A 199 11.67 -5.58 19.33
N LEU A 200 12.71 -4.80 19.70
CA LEU A 200 14.10 -5.11 19.40
C LEU A 200 14.67 -6.08 20.45
N TRP A 201 14.71 -7.36 20.08
CA TRP A 201 15.22 -8.47 20.89
C TRP A 201 16.57 -9.02 20.41
N SER A 202 16.97 -8.68 19.17
CA SER A 202 18.28 -9.00 18.58
C SER A 202 19.42 -8.13 19.15
N GLU A 203 20.63 -8.27 18.60
CA GLU A 203 21.71 -7.31 18.82
C GLU A 203 21.25 -5.88 18.45
N GLY A 204 21.59 -4.92 19.32
CA GLY A 204 21.13 -3.53 19.22
C GLY A 204 21.01 -2.86 20.59
N THR A 205 20.64 -1.58 20.60
CA THR A 205 20.47 -0.79 21.85
C THR A 205 19.01 -0.43 22.08
N ALA A 206 18.35 -1.09 23.03
CA ALA A 206 16.98 -0.77 23.44
C ALA A 206 16.96 0.08 24.72
N LEU A 207 16.39 1.28 24.66
CA LEU A 207 16.36 2.29 25.72
C LEU A 207 14.91 2.66 26.07
N ARG A 208 14.56 2.52 27.36
CA ARG A 208 13.23 2.88 27.87
C ARG A 208 13.16 4.38 28.21
N LEU A 209 12.19 5.08 27.65
CA LEU A 209 11.90 6.49 27.97
C LEU A 209 10.77 6.59 29.01
N GLY A 210 11.14 6.89 30.26
CA GLY A 210 10.20 7.18 31.35
C GLY A 210 9.81 8.67 31.43
N GLY A 211 9.22 9.08 32.55
CA GLY A 211 8.94 10.49 32.86
C GLY A 211 10.19 11.39 32.90
N LEU A 212 9.95 12.69 33.11
CA LEU A 212 11.00 13.70 33.31
C LEU A 212 11.44 13.74 34.77
N GLY A 213 12.74 13.99 34.99
CA GLY A 213 13.23 14.41 36.30
C GLY A 213 12.57 15.70 36.79
N ARG A 214 12.45 15.86 38.11
CA ARG A 214 11.68 16.95 38.75
C ARG A 214 11.92 18.33 38.16
N ASP A 215 13.18 18.71 38.03
CA ASP A 215 13.52 20.09 37.67
C ASP A 215 13.15 20.36 36.20
N ALA A 216 13.48 19.45 35.28
CA ALA A 216 13.02 19.50 33.88
C ALA A 216 11.49 19.43 33.72
N GLY A 217 10.78 18.71 34.60
CA GLY A 217 9.31 18.69 34.64
C GLY A 217 8.68 20.02 35.09
N LEU A 218 9.35 20.73 36.00
CA LEU A 218 8.97 22.09 36.41
C LEU A 218 9.32 23.13 35.33
N ASP A 219 10.44 22.95 34.63
CA ASP A 219 10.82 23.80 33.50
C ASP A 219 9.85 23.61 32.33
N LEU A 220 9.39 22.39 32.08
CA LEU A 220 8.31 22.11 31.13
C LEU A 220 7.03 22.86 31.52
N LEU A 221 6.54 22.72 32.76
CA LEU A 221 5.37 23.45 33.24
C LEU A 221 5.52 24.98 33.06
N THR A 222 6.71 25.52 33.36
CA THR A 222 7.03 26.95 33.21
C THR A 222 6.99 27.38 31.74
N ARG A 223 7.60 26.59 30.85
CA ARG A 223 7.59 26.83 29.39
C ARG A 223 6.16 26.81 28.85
N GLU A 224 5.40 25.78 29.15
CA GLU A 224 4.04 25.63 28.65
C GLU A 224 3.10 26.69 29.23
N LEU A 225 3.27 27.12 30.49
CA LEU A 225 2.50 28.25 31.05
C LEU A 225 2.80 29.60 30.37
N GLY A 226 3.87 29.70 29.57
CA GLY A 226 4.27 30.94 28.88
C GLY A 226 4.95 31.96 29.80
N GLY A 227 5.45 31.53 30.97
CA GLY A 227 6.03 32.42 31.97
C GLY A 227 6.34 31.73 33.30
N ALA A 228 6.78 32.50 34.28
CA ALA A 228 7.10 31.98 35.61
C ALA A 228 5.90 31.27 36.27
N LEU A 229 6.19 30.23 37.07
CA LEU A 229 5.18 29.60 37.92
C LEU A 229 4.49 30.66 38.81
N PRO A 230 3.17 30.56 39.05
CA PRO A 230 2.46 31.44 39.97
C PRO A 230 3.11 31.51 41.35
N GLU A 231 2.92 32.62 42.07
CA GLU A 231 3.51 32.84 43.39
C GLU A 231 3.05 31.75 44.39
N GLY A 232 4.00 31.14 45.12
CA GLY A 232 3.75 29.93 45.92
C GLY A 232 3.51 28.63 45.14
N GLY A 233 3.35 28.70 43.81
CA GLY A 233 2.99 27.60 42.91
C GLY A 233 4.03 26.49 42.78
N ARG A 234 5.29 26.70 43.18
CA ARG A 234 6.35 25.66 43.10
C ARG A 234 5.99 24.39 43.88
N ALA A 235 5.35 24.52 45.05
CA ALA A 235 4.91 23.35 45.83
C ALA A 235 3.79 22.57 45.11
N ALA A 236 2.85 23.27 44.49
CA ALA A 236 1.79 22.67 43.68
C ALA A 236 2.37 21.99 42.43
N ALA A 237 3.31 22.64 41.72
CA ALA A 237 3.99 22.09 40.55
C ALA A 237 4.77 20.79 40.88
N VAL A 238 5.48 20.73 42.02
CA VAL A 238 6.15 19.50 42.46
C VAL A 238 5.15 18.39 42.81
N ALA A 239 4.01 18.72 43.43
CA ALA A 239 2.99 17.75 43.76
C ALA A 239 2.28 17.20 42.51
N LEU A 240 2.00 18.07 41.54
CA LEU A 240 1.46 17.73 40.23
C LEU A 240 2.44 16.86 39.43
N TRP A 241 3.72 17.22 39.38
CA TRP A 241 4.78 16.44 38.75
C TRP A 241 4.87 15.01 39.31
N ARG A 242 4.78 14.84 40.63
CA ARG A 242 4.74 13.51 41.27
C ARG A 242 3.51 12.70 40.87
N ALA A 243 2.32 13.32 40.85
CA ALA A 243 1.09 12.64 40.49
C ALA A 243 1.00 12.26 39.00
N ALA A 244 1.75 12.97 38.15
CA ALA A 244 1.93 12.65 36.73
C ALA A 244 3.07 11.63 36.46
N ASP A 245 3.75 11.12 37.48
CA ASP A 245 5.00 10.34 37.36
C ASP A 245 6.05 11.01 36.44
N GLY A 246 6.08 12.35 36.45
CA GLY A 246 6.90 13.16 35.55
C GLY A 246 6.56 13.07 34.05
N MET A 247 5.48 12.40 33.64
CA MET A 247 5.11 12.25 32.23
C MET A 247 4.82 13.61 31.58
N PRO A 248 5.45 13.96 30.43
CA PRO A 248 5.26 15.24 29.76
C PRO A 248 3.80 15.58 29.41
N LEU A 249 3.04 14.64 28.83
CA LEU A 249 1.69 14.93 28.32
C LEU A 249 0.71 15.44 29.41
N PRO A 250 0.57 14.82 30.59
CA PRO A 250 -0.19 15.39 31.69
C PRO A 250 0.28 16.79 32.13
N LEU A 251 1.58 17.08 32.09
CA LEU A 251 2.12 18.40 32.47
C LEU A 251 1.75 19.47 31.43
N VAL A 252 1.87 19.16 30.14
CA VAL A 252 1.41 20.03 29.03
C VAL A 252 -0.08 20.32 29.18
N ARG A 253 -0.90 19.29 29.40
CA ARG A 253 -2.36 19.40 29.61
C ARG A 253 -2.71 20.23 30.84
N ALA A 254 -2.03 20.03 31.96
CA ALA A 254 -2.29 20.79 33.18
C ALA A 254 -1.93 22.28 33.01
N ALA A 255 -0.80 22.60 32.37
CA ALA A 255 -0.45 23.97 32.02
C ALA A 255 -1.47 24.58 31.05
N ALA A 256 -1.89 23.82 30.02
CA ALA A 256 -2.88 24.26 29.05
C ALA A 256 -4.23 24.59 29.69
N LEU A 257 -4.72 23.72 30.57
CA LEU A 257 -5.94 23.92 31.34
C LEU A 257 -5.86 25.16 32.25
N THR A 258 -4.70 25.41 32.87
CA THR A 258 -4.44 26.63 33.66
C THR A 258 -4.43 27.90 32.82
N ARG A 259 -3.94 27.86 31.57
CA ARG A 259 -4.00 29.00 30.64
C ARG A 259 -5.40 29.22 30.07
N SER A 260 -6.16 28.15 29.82
CA SER A 260 -7.39 28.21 29.05
C SER A 260 -8.63 28.49 29.92
N ASP A 261 -8.65 28.06 31.19
CA ASP A 261 -9.79 28.20 32.09
C ASP A 261 -9.70 29.44 33.00
N PRO A 262 -10.48 30.51 32.74
CA PRO A 262 -10.45 31.73 33.56
C PRO A 262 -10.99 31.51 34.98
N ALA A 263 -11.89 30.53 35.18
CA ALA A 263 -12.49 30.26 36.49
C ALA A 263 -11.46 29.67 37.48
N ARG A 264 -10.38 29.07 36.98
CA ARG A 264 -9.23 28.65 37.80
C ARG A 264 -8.31 29.78 38.24
N GLY A 265 -8.42 30.97 37.65
CA GLY A 265 -7.63 32.15 38.02
C GLY A 265 -6.11 31.92 37.96
N GLY A 266 -5.62 31.20 36.95
CA GLY A 266 -4.20 30.89 36.77
C GLY A 266 -3.63 29.86 37.76
N ARG A 267 -4.48 29.11 38.48
CA ARG A 267 -4.04 28.05 39.40
C ARG A 267 -3.78 26.73 38.67
N LEU A 268 -2.72 26.03 39.06
CA LEU A 268 -2.44 24.65 38.63
C LEU A 268 -3.49 23.67 39.18
N PRO A 269 -3.85 22.61 38.42
CA PRO A 269 -4.66 21.51 38.91
C PRO A 269 -4.03 20.84 40.14
N ARG A 270 -4.87 20.29 41.02
CA ARG A 270 -4.42 19.51 42.18
C ARG A 270 -3.87 18.15 41.74
N PRO A 271 -3.00 17.51 42.54
CA PRO A 271 -2.52 16.15 42.27
C PRO A 271 -3.64 15.12 42.03
N ALA A 272 -4.78 15.25 42.70
CA ALA A 272 -5.94 14.38 42.51
C ALA A 272 -6.72 14.64 41.20
N GLU A 273 -6.51 15.78 40.54
CA GLU A 273 -7.15 16.12 39.25
C GLU A 273 -6.36 15.57 38.03
N VAL A 274 -5.22 14.90 38.21
CA VAL A 274 -4.38 14.43 37.08
C VAL A 274 -5.13 13.48 36.14
N ALA A 275 -5.94 12.56 36.69
CA ALA A 275 -6.80 11.68 35.89
C ALA A 275 -7.93 12.45 35.17
N GLU A 276 -8.39 13.55 35.74
CA GLU A 276 -9.50 14.36 35.25
C GLU A 276 -9.08 15.45 34.25
N LEU A 277 -7.77 15.65 34.01
CA LEU A 277 -7.26 16.70 33.11
C LEU A 277 -7.88 16.63 31.72
N LEU A 278 -8.02 15.42 31.16
CA LEU A 278 -8.59 15.21 29.84
C LEU A 278 -10.10 15.49 29.81
N PRO A 279 -10.96 14.92 30.69
CA PRO A 279 -12.35 15.35 30.85
C PRO A 279 -12.51 16.87 31.01
N LEU A 280 -11.73 17.50 31.88
CA LEU A 280 -11.78 18.95 32.14
C LEU A 280 -11.40 19.79 30.91
N LEU A 281 -10.39 19.36 30.14
CA LEU A 281 -10.03 20.01 28.87
C LEU A 281 -11.15 19.86 27.83
N LEU A 282 -11.81 18.70 27.76
CA LEU A 282 -12.93 18.47 26.83
C LEU A 282 -14.19 19.26 27.23
N ASP A 283 -14.48 19.41 28.52
CA ASP A 283 -15.57 20.26 29.01
C ASP A 283 -15.30 21.74 28.73
N HIS A 284 -14.05 22.20 28.91
CA HIS A 284 -13.63 23.54 28.50
C HIS A 284 -13.76 23.74 26.98
N LEU A 285 -13.32 22.75 26.20
CA LEU A 285 -13.38 22.77 24.73
C LEU A 285 -14.81 22.75 24.19
N ALA A 286 -15.78 22.20 24.94
CA ALA A 286 -17.17 22.00 24.50
C ALA A 286 -17.91 23.26 24.03
N SER A 287 -17.43 24.46 24.40
CA SER A 287 -17.96 25.74 23.94
C SER A 287 -17.45 26.17 22.55
N ASP A 288 -16.34 25.59 22.08
CA ASP A 288 -15.79 25.79 20.73
C ASP A 288 -16.22 24.63 19.82
N ALA A 289 -17.33 24.85 19.10
CA ALA A 289 -17.87 23.88 18.16
C ALA A 289 -16.91 23.53 17.01
N ALA A 290 -16.03 24.45 16.60
CA ALA A 290 -15.08 24.22 15.52
C ALA A 290 -13.97 23.27 15.98
N ALA A 291 -13.31 23.57 17.10
CA ALA A 291 -12.27 22.70 17.64
C ALA A 291 -12.81 21.34 18.13
N MET A 292 -14.02 21.29 18.70
CA MET A 292 -14.70 20.02 19.01
C MET A 292 -15.01 19.20 17.75
N GLY A 293 -15.47 19.84 16.66
CA GLY A 293 -15.74 19.17 15.39
C GLY A 293 -14.48 18.59 14.76
N VAL A 294 -13.37 19.35 14.75
CA VAL A 294 -12.05 18.86 14.31
C VAL A 294 -11.59 17.68 15.18
N LEU A 295 -11.71 17.78 16.51
CA LEU A 295 -11.30 16.71 17.40
C LEU A 295 -12.15 15.44 17.23
N HIS A 296 -13.45 15.57 16.91
CA HIS A 296 -14.32 14.44 16.60
C HIS A 296 -13.92 13.72 15.31
N VAL A 297 -13.54 14.46 14.26
CA VAL A 297 -12.97 13.90 13.02
C VAL A 297 -11.67 13.16 13.32
N LEU A 298 -10.71 13.81 13.97
CA LEU A 298 -9.40 13.23 14.30
C LEU A 298 -9.54 11.97 15.16
N ALA A 299 -10.34 12.02 16.23
CA ALA A 299 -10.51 10.86 17.12
C ALA A 299 -11.33 9.71 16.48
N THR A 300 -12.13 9.99 15.45
CA THR A 300 -12.82 8.96 14.66
C THR A 300 -11.84 8.21 13.76
N LEU A 301 -10.89 8.95 13.16
CA LEU A 301 -9.82 8.41 12.32
C LEU A 301 -8.64 7.83 13.13
N GLY A 302 -8.53 8.19 14.41
CA GLY A 302 -7.64 7.56 15.38
C GLY A 302 -6.21 8.10 15.33
N ASP A 303 -5.28 7.21 15.04
CA ASP A 303 -3.84 7.46 14.88
C ASP A 303 -3.46 7.95 13.48
N ALA A 304 -4.39 7.89 12.52
CA ALA A 304 -4.17 8.37 11.16
C ALA A 304 -3.95 9.90 11.09
N GLU A 305 -2.87 10.33 10.45
CA GLU A 305 -2.64 11.74 10.14
C GLU A 305 -3.61 12.24 9.05
N VAL A 306 -4.17 13.43 9.26
CA VAL A 306 -5.10 14.07 8.33
C VAL A 306 -4.62 15.48 8.00
N ALA A 307 -4.42 15.80 6.73
CA ALA A 307 -4.03 17.13 6.30
C ALA A 307 -5.12 18.19 6.62
N PRO A 308 -4.76 19.43 7.03
CA PRO A 308 -5.71 20.50 7.39
C PRO A 308 -6.80 20.77 6.35
N ARG A 309 -6.49 20.63 5.04
CA ARG A 309 -7.49 20.76 3.96
C ARG A 309 -8.68 19.81 4.14
N HIS A 310 -8.41 18.56 4.49
CA HIS A 310 -9.44 17.53 4.67
C HIS A 310 -10.19 17.74 5.98
N ILE A 311 -9.49 18.18 7.01
CA ILE A 311 -10.08 18.58 8.29
C ILE A 311 -11.09 19.72 8.09
N GLY A 312 -10.76 20.75 7.31
CA GLY A 312 -11.64 21.89 7.03
C GLY A 312 -12.92 21.48 6.30
N GLU A 313 -12.80 20.71 5.22
CA GLU A 313 -13.92 20.15 4.43
C GLU A 313 -14.84 19.26 5.29
N LEU A 314 -14.25 18.33 6.05
CA LEU A 314 -14.98 17.36 6.89
C LEU A 314 -15.63 18.03 8.11
N ALA A 315 -14.91 18.85 8.87
CA ALA A 315 -15.46 19.50 10.05
C ALA A 315 -16.35 20.72 9.71
N GLY A 316 -16.27 21.25 8.48
CA GLY A 316 -16.93 22.50 8.09
C GLY A 316 -16.28 23.75 8.69
N VAL A 317 -14.96 23.72 8.89
CA VAL A 317 -14.19 24.76 9.58
C VAL A 317 -13.34 25.54 8.59
N ALA A 318 -13.54 26.87 8.54
CA ALA A 318 -12.86 27.75 7.59
C ALA A 318 -11.36 27.98 7.88
N ALA A 319 -10.95 27.85 9.15
CA ALA A 319 -9.56 28.00 9.61
C ALA A 319 -9.09 26.69 10.30
N PRO A 320 -8.90 25.59 9.56
CA PRO A 320 -8.57 24.29 10.15
C PRO A 320 -7.22 24.31 10.86
N ASP A 321 -6.23 25.06 10.35
CA ASP A 321 -4.90 25.17 10.96
C ASP A 321 -4.94 25.82 12.35
N GLU A 322 -5.77 26.85 12.55
CA GLU A 322 -5.95 27.50 13.87
C GLU A 322 -6.59 26.54 14.88
N ALA A 323 -7.61 25.80 14.45
CA ALA A 323 -8.26 24.77 15.28
C ALA A 323 -7.28 23.63 15.63
N CYS A 324 -6.47 23.16 14.68
CA CYS A 324 -5.47 22.11 14.91
C CYS A 324 -4.35 22.58 15.84
N ALA A 325 -3.80 23.79 15.63
CA ALA A 325 -2.80 24.38 16.51
C ALA A 325 -3.34 24.60 17.93
N ARG A 326 -4.62 24.95 18.08
CA ARG A 326 -5.29 25.02 19.39
C ARG A 326 -5.37 23.64 20.05
N LEU A 327 -5.75 22.59 19.33
CA LEU A 327 -5.82 21.23 19.86
C LEU A 327 -4.44 20.67 20.24
N GLU A 328 -3.40 21.00 19.47
CA GLU A 328 -2.00 20.69 19.80
C GLU A 328 -1.56 21.41 21.09
N ALA A 329 -1.83 22.72 21.21
CA ALA A 329 -1.51 23.52 22.40
C ALA A 329 -2.29 23.12 23.67
N LEU A 330 -3.39 22.36 23.51
CA LEU A 330 -4.15 21.72 24.60
C LEU A 330 -3.68 20.28 24.90
N GLY A 331 -2.77 19.70 24.11
CA GLY A 331 -2.34 18.31 24.24
C GLY A 331 -3.43 17.30 23.86
N LEU A 332 -4.30 17.63 22.90
CA LEU A 332 -5.39 16.79 22.41
C LEU A 332 -5.15 16.25 20.98
N ALA A 333 -4.32 16.95 20.19
CA ALA A 333 -3.85 16.51 18.88
C ALA A 333 -2.30 16.52 18.82
N LEU A 334 -1.74 15.81 17.83
CA LEU A 334 -0.31 15.79 17.51
C LEU A 334 -0.09 16.28 16.09
N ALA A 335 0.86 17.19 15.88
CA ALA A 335 1.34 17.55 14.55
C ALA A 335 2.26 16.45 13.99
N GLY A 336 1.86 15.89 12.84
CA GLY A 336 2.57 14.88 12.08
C GLY A 336 3.40 15.46 10.93
N GLU A 337 3.92 14.60 10.06
CA GLU A 337 4.64 15.05 8.85
C GLU A 337 3.69 15.40 7.70
N HIS A 338 2.55 14.70 7.60
CA HIS A 338 1.51 14.87 6.57
C HIS A 338 0.24 15.55 7.08
N GLY A 339 -0.01 15.57 8.39
CA GLY A 339 -1.23 16.16 8.94
C GLY A 339 -1.24 16.33 10.46
N TYR A 340 -2.43 16.18 11.04
CA TYR A 340 -2.64 16.07 12.49
C TYR A 340 -3.35 14.75 12.80
N ALA A 341 -3.06 14.17 13.96
CA ALA A 341 -3.75 12.99 14.51
C ALA A 341 -4.26 13.28 15.93
N ALA A 342 -5.22 12.51 16.44
CA ALA A 342 -5.64 12.63 17.84
C ALA A 342 -4.60 12.01 18.78
N VAL A 343 -4.39 12.60 19.96
CA VAL A 343 -3.61 11.90 21.00
C VAL A 343 -4.40 10.67 21.46
N ALA A 344 -3.78 9.49 21.44
CA ALA A 344 -4.47 8.20 21.52
C ALA A 344 -5.43 8.03 22.73
N ASP A 345 -5.09 8.58 23.89
CA ASP A 345 -5.91 8.51 25.11
C ASP A 345 -7.16 9.43 25.06
N THR A 346 -7.19 10.40 24.14
CA THR A 346 -8.36 11.25 23.87
C THR A 346 -9.49 10.44 23.25
N VAL A 347 -9.18 9.46 22.38
CA VAL A 347 -10.17 8.66 21.64
C VAL A 347 -11.20 7.96 22.54
N PRO A 348 -10.83 7.13 23.54
CA PRO A 348 -11.80 6.43 24.39
C PRO A 348 -12.64 7.37 25.26
N VAL A 349 -12.10 8.52 25.69
CA VAL A 349 -12.85 9.50 26.49
C VAL A 349 -13.82 10.28 25.60
N LEU A 350 -13.40 10.69 24.41
CA LEU A 350 -14.24 11.45 23.47
C LEU A 350 -15.43 10.62 22.96
N ARG A 351 -15.25 9.30 22.76
CA ARG A 351 -16.34 8.36 22.43
C ARG A 351 -17.47 8.32 23.48
N ARG A 352 -17.21 8.70 24.74
CA ARG A 352 -18.25 8.79 25.78
C ARG A 352 -19.09 10.08 25.70
N ARG A 353 -18.63 11.08 24.92
CA ARG A 353 -19.29 12.39 24.79
C ARG A 353 -20.11 12.53 23.51
N PHE A 354 -19.73 11.84 22.44
CA PHE A 354 -20.51 11.74 21.22
C PHE A 354 -21.35 10.47 21.19
N ALA A 355 -22.54 10.52 20.60
CA ALA A 355 -23.41 9.35 20.45
C ALA A 355 -22.86 8.29 19.48
N GLY A 356 -21.82 8.62 18.71
CA GLY A 356 -21.17 7.73 17.75
C GLY A 356 -19.93 8.34 17.11
N PRO A 357 -19.26 7.61 16.20
CA PRO A 357 -18.18 8.15 15.38
C PRO A 357 -18.67 9.29 14.47
N PHE A 358 -17.74 10.03 13.87
CA PHE A 358 -18.06 10.98 12.81
C PHE A 358 -18.69 10.26 11.59
N PRO A 359 -19.72 10.81 10.92
CA PRO A 359 -20.50 10.11 9.89
C PRO A 359 -19.64 9.50 8.76
N ALA A 360 -19.76 8.18 8.59
CA ALA A 360 -18.98 7.41 7.62
C ALA A 360 -19.30 7.79 6.17
N GLU A 361 -20.54 8.21 5.92
CA GLU A 361 -21.05 8.71 4.64
C GLU A 361 -20.28 9.95 4.21
N ARG A 362 -20.03 10.87 5.16
CA ARG A 362 -19.31 12.12 4.91
C ARG A 362 -17.81 11.87 4.70
N LEU A 363 -17.21 10.97 5.48
CA LEU A 363 -15.81 10.55 5.30
C LEU A 363 -15.60 9.90 3.92
N CYS A 364 -16.41 8.90 3.58
CA CYS A 364 -16.28 8.17 2.32
C CYS A 364 -16.60 9.05 1.12
N ALA A 365 -17.66 9.88 1.17
CA ALA A 365 -17.98 10.79 0.06
C ALA A 365 -16.84 11.79 -0.21
N HIS A 366 -16.29 12.41 0.84
CA HIS A 366 -15.15 13.32 0.75
C HIS A 366 -13.92 12.64 0.14
N PHE A 367 -13.47 11.53 0.73
CA PHE A 367 -12.25 10.87 0.27
C PHE A 367 -12.40 10.20 -1.11
N THR A 368 -13.59 9.69 -1.48
CA THR A 368 -13.88 9.16 -2.82
C THR A 368 -13.84 10.27 -3.88
N ALA A 369 -14.44 11.43 -3.57
CA ALA A 369 -14.41 12.58 -4.47
C ALA A 369 -12.98 13.12 -4.65
N TRP A 370 -12.22 13.22 -3.55
CA TRP A 370 -10.82 13.65 -3.58
C TRP A 370 -9.91 12.67 -4.33
N ALA A 371 -10.04 11.36 -4.13
CA ALA A 371 -9.26 10.35 -4.84
C ALA A 371 -9.51 10.37 -6.35
N SER A 372 -10.74 10.70 -6.77
CA SER A 372 -11.14 10.85 -8.18
C SER A 372 -10.60 12.13 -8.85
N LEU A 373 -9.98 13.06 -8.13
CA LEU A 373 -9.41 14.28 -8.73
C LEU A 373 -8.09 13.98 -9.47
N ARG A 374 -7.98 14.40 -10.73
CA ARG A 374 -6.71 14.28 -11.50
C ARG A 374 -5.52 15.05 -10.90
N THR A 375 -5.77 15.97 -9.96
CA THR A 375 -4.74 16.71 -9.22
C THR A 375 -4.21 15.96 -8.00
N THR A 376 -4.87 14.89 -7.57
CA THR A 376 -4.45 14.10 -6.41
C THR A 376 -3.30 13.19 -6.81
N SER A 377 -2.14 13.38 -6.18
CA SER A 377 -0.96 12.58 -6.48
C SER A 377 -1.00 11.21 -5.77
N PRO A 378 -0.35 10.17 -6.35
CA PRO A 378 -0.16 8.87 -5.70
C PRO A 378 0.43 8.95 -4.28
N GLY A 379 1.42 9.84 -4.08
CA GLY A 379 2.05 10.05 -2.78
C GLY A 379 1.12 10.65 -1.72
N GLU A 380 0.23 11.57 -2.09
CA GLU A 380 -0.76 12.10 -1.15
C GLU A 380 -1.80 11.06 -0.73
N LEU A 381 -2.20 10.17 -1.65
CA LEU A 381 -3.10 9.04 -1.34
C LEU A 381 -2.45 8.06 -0.36
N ALA A 382 -1.20 7.67 -0.63
CA ALA A 382 -0.46 6.80 0.27
C ALA A 382 -0.26 7.42 1.67
N ALA A 383 0.07 8.71 1.75
CA ALA A 383 0.22 9.45 3.00
C ALA A 383 -1.08 9.49 3.84
N HIS A 384 -2.25 9.38 3.21
CA HIS A 384 -3.55 9.31 3.89
C HIS A 384 -4.11 7.87 3.98
N GLY A 385 -3.35 6.85 3.59
CA GLY A 385 -3.75 5.43 3.59
C GLY A 385 -4.48 4.99 4.87
N PRO A 386 -3.90 5.20 6.08
CA PRO A 386 -4.55 4.83 7.33
C PRO A 386 -5.91 5.52 7.57
N ALA A 387 -6.09 6.76 7.09
CA ALA A 387 -7.37 7.48 7.21
C ALA A 387 -8.42 6.92 6.22
N LEU A 388 -7.98 6.54 5.02
CA LEU A 388 -8.82 5.90 3.99
C LEU A 388 -9.28 4.51 4.45
N GLU A 389 -8.36 3.68 4.96
CA GLU A 389 -8.66 2.37 5.56
C GLU A 389 -9.66 2.51 6.72
N ARG A 390 -9.47 3.52 7.58
CA ARG A 390 -10.37 3.76 8.71
C ARG A 390 -11.75 4.25 8.27
N ALA A 391 -11.83 5.08 7.23
CA ALA A 391 -13.11 5.50 6.65
C ALA A 391 -13.89 4.33 6.04
N ALA A 392 -13.23 3.43 5.30
CA ALA A 392 -13.85 2.21 4.77
C ALA A 392 -14.38 1.30 5.90
N ALA A 393 -13.56 1.03 6.91
CA ALA A 393 -13.94 0.23 8.07
C ALA A 393 -15.13 0.83 8.86
N LEU A 394 -15.23 2.15 8.93
CA LEU A 394 -16.37 2.84 9.56
C LEU A 394 -17.65 2.72 8.74
N ALA A 395 -17.57 2.71 7.40
CA ALA A 395 -18.73 2.51 6.55
C ALA A 395 -19.24 1.06 6.59
N GLU A 396 -18.35 0.07 6.60
CA GLU A 396 -18.70 -1.33 6.86
C GLU A 396 -19.45 -1.46 8.19
N ALA A 397 -18.89 -0.93 9.29
CA ALA A 397 -19.50 -0.98 10.62
C ALA A 397 -20.83 -0.19 10.74
N ALA A 398 -21.04 0.81 9.88
CA ALA A 398 -22.29 1.56 9.79
C ALA A 398 -23.38 0.86 8.94
N GLY A 399 -23.10 -0.31 8.35
CA GLY A 399 -24.01 -1.01 7.45
C GLY A 399 -24.06 -0.42 6.03
N HIS A 400 -23.02 0.31 5.63
CA HIS A 400 -22.88 0.97 4.34
C HIS A 400 -21.66 0.46 3.54
N PRO A 401 -21.58 -0.86 3.25
CA PRO A 401 -20.43 -1.45 2.55
C PRO A 401 -20.27 -0.92 1.10
N ASP A 402 -21.34 -0.43 0.48
CA ASP A 402 -21.28 0.21 -0.84
C ASP A 402 -20.36 1.45 -0.87
N LEU A 403 -20.25 2.15 0.25
CA LEU A 403 -19.35 3.31 0.38
C LEU A 403 -17.89 2.88 0.47
N ALA A 404 -17.60 1.81 1.22
CA ALA A 404 -16.26 1.24 1.33
C ALA A 404 -15.79 0.68 -0.02
N VAL A 405 -16.67 0.01 -0.77
CA VAL A 405 -16.41 -0.42 -2.17
C VAL A 405 -16.08 0.78 -3.06
N ARG A 406 -16.87 1.86 -3.03
CA ARG A 406 -16.60 3.05 -3.86
C ARG A 406 -15.28 3.74 -3.48
N LEU A 407 -14.97 3.84 -2.18
CA LEU A 407 -13.74 4.43 -1.68
C LEU A 407 -12.50 3.60 -2.07
N ALA A 408 -12.54 2.28 -1.89
CA ALA A 408 -11.46 1.39 -2.27
C ALA A 408 -11.23 1.37 -3.80
N ARG A 409 -12.30 1.33 -4.60
CA ARG A 409 -12.21 1.45 -6.07
C ARG A 409 -11.60 2.78 -6.51
N ALA A 410 -12.05 3.92 -5.97
CA ALA A 410 -11.53 5.24 -6.35
C ALA A 410 -10.07 5.47 -5.94
N THR A 411 -9.60 4.79 -4.89
CA THR A 411 -8.22 4.94 -4.37
C THR A 411 -7.24 3.95 -5.02
N SER A 412 -7.68 2.77 -5.48
CA SER A 412 -6.84 1.73 -6.10
C SER A 412 -5.87 2.28 -7.17
N PRO A 413 -6.32 3.05 -8.19
CA PRO A 413 -5.44 3.47 -9.27
C PRO A 413 -4.34 4.45 -8.83
N GLY A 414 -4.58 5.21 -7.76
CA GLY A 414 -3.56 6.09 -7.18
C GLY A 414 -2.60 5.34 -6.26
N LEU A 415 -3.09 4.37 -5.50
CA LEU A 415 -2.27 3.58 -4.58
C LEU A 415 -1.37 2.57 -5.29
N ALA A 416 -1.85 1.92 -6.37
CA ALA A 416 -1.02 1.13 -7.27
C ALA A 416 0.20 1.92 -7.79
N ARG A 417 -0.01 3.21 -8.12
CA ARG A 417 1.05 4.12 -8.59
C ARG A 417 1.87 4.80 -7.49
N SER A 418 1.56 4.55 -6.22
CA SER A 418 2.27 5.15 -5.08
C SER A 418 3.52 4.37 -4.67
N LEU A 419 3.72 3.17 -5.23
CA LEU A 419 4.73 2.19 -4.82
C LEU A 419 4.59 1.71 -3.35
N ARG A 420 3.56 2.17 -2.62
CA ARG A 420 3.19 1.68 -1.29
C ARG A 420 2.20 0.53 -1.42
N PHE A 421 2.68 -0.59 -1.97
CA PHE A 421 1.87 -1.77 -2.25
C PHE A 421 1.26 -2.41 -1.00
N GLY A 422 1.75 -2.14 0.20
CA GLY A 422 1.11 -2.58 1.43
C GLY A 422 -0.11 -1.75 1.83
N VAL A 423 -0.06 -0.41 1.68
CA VAL A 423 -1.25 0.47 1.79
C VAL A 423 -2.31 0.07 0.77
N TRP A 424 -1.89 -0.15 -0.48
CA TRP A 424 -2.78 -0.60 -1.55
C TRP A 424 -3.49 -1.90 -1.17
N GLY A 425 -2.75 -2.93 -0.77
CA GLY A 425 -3.30 -4.23 -0.37
C GLY A 425 -4.32 -4.16 0.77
N ARG A 426 -4.08 -3.32 1.80
CA ARG A 426 -5.04 -3.16 2.90
C ARG A 426 -6.36 -2.54 2.44
N LEU A 427 -6.34 -1.62 1.48
CA LEU A 427 -7.57 -1.07 0.90
C LEU A 427 -8.25 -2.01 -0.10
N LEU A 428 -7.49 -2.83 -0.85
CA LEU A 428 -8.06 -3.90 -1.67
C LEU A 428 -8.79 -4.94 -0.81
N GLY A 429 -8.18 -5.39 0.29
CA GLY A 429 -8.79 -6.32 1.24
C GLY A 429 -10.08 -5.77 1.85
N ARG A 430 -10.08 -4.51 2.28
CA ARG A 430 -11.31 -3.80 2.74
C ARG A 430 -12.38 -3.73 1.64
N GLY A 431 -11.98 -3.33 0.44
CA GLY A 431 -12.87 -3.30 -0.73
C GLY A 431 -13.51 -4.66 -1.01
N TRP A 432 -12.73 -5.74 -0.96
CA TRP A 432 -13.20 -7.11 -1.18
C TRP A 432 -14.18 -7.56 -0.09
N VAL A 433 -13.83 -7.39 1.19
CA VAL A 433 -14.74 -7.67 2.33
C VAL A 433 -16.05 -6.90 2.17
N ALA A 434 -15.99 -5.61 1.88
CA ALA A 434 -17.16 -4.77 1.65
C ALA A 434 -17.97 -5.21 0.41
N SER A 435 -17.31 -5.63 -0.67
CA SER A 435 -18.01 -6.10 -1.88
C SER A 435 -18.85 -7.35 -1.62
N ARG A 436 -18.35 -8.30 -0.83
CA ARG A 436 -19.09 -9.49 -0.41
C ARG A 436 -20.24 -9.13 0.53
N ALA A 437 -20.03 -8.22 1.47
CA ALA A 437 -21.09 -7.69 2.34
C ALA A 437 -22.20 -6.94 1.57
N ALA A 438 -21.86 -6.29 0.46
CA ALA A 438 -22.79 -5.62 -0.45
C ALA A 438 -23.44 -6.57 -1.49
N GLY A 439 -22.94 -7.80 -1.65
CA GLY A 439 -23.32 -8.72 -2.73
C GLY A 439 -22.85 -8.30 -4.13
N ASP A 440 -21.90 -7.37 -4.24
CA ASP A 440 -21.39 -6.85 -5.50
C ASP A 440 -20.25 -7.73 -6.05
N ARG A 441 -20.63 -8.77 -6.79
CA ARG A 441 -19.69 -9.67 -7.48
C ARG A 441 -18.79 -8.98 -8.51
N ARG A 442 -19.19 -7.82 -9.08
CA ARG A 442 -18.33 -7.04 -10.01
C ARG A 442 -17.25 -6.29 -9.26
N ALA A 443 -17.55 -5.80 -8.06
CA ALA A 443 -16.54 -5.27 -7.16
C ALA A 443 -15.63 -6.39 -6.62
N GLU A 444 -16.18 -7.55 -6.26
CA GLU A 444 -15.40 -8.70 -5.79
C GLU A 444 -14.35 -9.17 -6.81
N ALA A 445 -14.76 -9.40 -8.06
CA ALA A 445 -13.85 -9.74 -9.15
C ALA A 445 -12.76 -8.68 -9.37
N PHE A 446 -13.13 -7.39 -9.33
CA PHE A 446 -12.17 -6.29 -9.44
C PHE A 446 -11.12 -6.30 -8.31
N PHE A 447 -11.52 -6.46 -7.05
CA PHE A 447 -10.56 -6.45 -5.94
C PHE A 447 -9.64 -7.68 -5.96
N LEU A 448 -10.14 -8.84 -6.41
CA LEU A 448 -9.31 -10.03 -6.63
C LEU A 448 -8.35 -9.86 -7.81
N HIS A 449 -8.76 -9.19 -8.89
CA HIS A 449 -7.87 -8.82 -10.00
C HIS A 449 -6.73 -7.92 -9.52
N GLU A 450 -7.05 -6.81 -8.85
CA GLU A 450 -6.06 -5.85 -8.35
C GLU A 450 -5.12 -6.51 -7.32
N GLU A 451 -5.62 -7.38 -6.44
CA GLU A 451 -4.80 -8.13 -5.47
C GLU A 451 -3.91 -9.16 -6.17
N ALA A 452 -4.37 -9.79 -7.27
CA ALA A 452 -3.53 -10.62 -8.11
C ALA A 452 -2.37 -9.81 -8.70
N ILE A 453 -2.66 -8.66 -9.32
CA ILE A 453 -1.62 -7.76 -9.86
C ILE A 453 -0.64 -7.39 -8.74
N ARG A 454 -1.13 -6.95 -7.57
CA ARG A 454 -0.30 -6.63 -6.41
C ARG A 454 0.57 -7.80 -5.96
N ALA A 455 0.01 -9.01 -5.88
CA ALA A 455 0.71 -10.24 -5.53
C ALA A 455 1.89 -10.50 -6.47
N LEU A 456 1.73 -10.26 -7.79
CA LEU A 456 2.82 -10.35 -8.76
C LEU A 456 3.94 -9.33 -8.46
N LEU A 457 3.60 -8.06 -8.19
CA LEU A 457 4.60 -7.02 -7.91
C LEU A 457 5.41 -7.26 -6.63
N ILE A 458 4.81 -7.90 -5.63
CA ILE A 458 5.51 -8.32 -4.40
C ILE A 458 6.16 -9.71 -4.50
N GLY A 459 6.17 -10.34 -5.69
CA GLY A 459 6.85 -11.60 -5.99
C GLY A 459 6.06 -12.88 -5.68
N ARG A 460 4.81 -12.80 -5.24
CA ARG A 460 3.95 -13.95 -4.91
C ARG A 460 3.28 -14.54 -6.17
N ARG A 461 4.07 -15.14 -7.07
CA ARG A 461 3.62 -15.65 -8.38
C ARG A 461 2.49 -16.69 -8.31
N VAL A 462 2.53 -17.62 -7.36
CA VAL A 462 1.48 -18.65 -7.19
C VAL A 462 0.14 -18.01 -6.81
N VAL A 463 0.17 -17.06 -5.87
CA VAL A 463 -1.01 -16.28 -5.42
C VAL A 463 -1.58 -15.46 -6.58
N TYR A 464 -0.72 -14.80 -7.37
CA TYR A 464 -1.13 -14.06 -8.57
C TYR A 464 -1.94 -14.95 -9.53
N ALA A 465 -1.44 -16.14 -9.88
CA ALA A 465 -2.11 -17.04 -10.81
C ALA A 465 -3.49 -17.48 -10.27
N ALA A 466 -3.56 -17.86 -8.98
CA ALA A 466 -4.81 -18.31 -8.37
C ALA A 466 -5.87 -17.21 -8.26
N LEU A 467 -5.49 -16.01 -7.81
CA LEU A 467 -6.41 -14.87 -7.69
C LEU A 467 -6.88 -14.33 -9.05
N LEU A 468 -6.01 -14.34 -10.06
CA LEU A 468 -6.38 -13.94 -11.42
C LEU A 468 -7.40 -14.92 -12.03
N ALA A 469 -7.20 -16.23 -11.84
CA ALA A 469 -8.17 -17.24 -12.26
C ALA A 469 -9.52 -17.08 -11.55
N GLN A 470 -9.53 -16.86 -10.23
CA GLN A 470 -10.76 -16.64 -9.47
C GLN A 470 -11.50 -15.36 -9.91
N SER A 471 -10.78 -14.28 -10.18
CA SER A 471 -11.33 -13.03 -10.70
C SER A 471 -12.00 -13.24 -12.07
N ALA A 472 -11.30 -13.91 -13.00
CA ALA A 472 -11.83 -14.22 -14.33
C ALA A 472 -13.11 -15.08 -14.26
N TRP A 473 -13.14 -16.06 -13.35
CA TRP A 473 -14.31 -16.90 -13.10
C TRP A 473 -15.52 -16.12 -12.58
N LEU A 474 -15.34 -15.24 -11.57
CA LEU A 474 -16.41 -14.34 -11.09
C LEU A 474 -16.89 -13.38 -12.20
N GLY A 475 -15.98 -12.88 -13.04
CA GLY A 475 -16.32 -12.09 -14.22
C GLY A 475 -17.21 -12.85 -15.22
N TYR A 476 -16.91 -14.13 -15.45
CA TYR A 476 -17.70 -15.02 -16.29
C TYR A 476 -19.10 -15.30 -15.71
N GLU A 477 -19.22 -15.59 -14.40
CA GLU A 477 -20.52 -15.79 -13.75
C GLU A 477 -21.43 -14.55 -13.89
N VAL A 478 -20.86 -13.36 -13.70
CA VAL A 478 -21.63 -12.11 -13.85
C VAL A 478 -21.98 -11.81 -15.30
N GLY A 479 -21.10 -12.15 -16.25
CA GLY A 479 -21.35 -11.99 -17.69
C GLY A 479 -22.43 -12.93 -18.24
N THR A 480 -22.62 -14.10 -17.64
CA THR A 480 -23.59 -15.12 -18.09
C THR A 480 -24.96 -15.01 -17.41
N GLY A 481 -25.04 -14.46 -16.20
CA GLY A 481 -26.28 -14.37 -15.41
C GLY A 481 -27.20 -13.18 -15.71
N GLY A 482 -26.81 -12.24 -16.57
CA GLY A 482 -27.48 -10.94 -16.74
C GLY A 482 -27.94 -10.64 -18.16
N GLY A 483 -29.21 -10.94 -18.46
CA GLY A 483 -29.87 -10.51 -19.69
C GLY A 483 -30.24 -9.03 -19.70
N ASP A 484 -29.26 -8.13 -19.81
CA ASP A 484 -29.45 -6.82 -20.42
C ASP A 484 -28.10 -6.30 -20.97
N ALA A 485 -28.04 -6.08 -22.29
CA ALA A 485 -26.79 -5.87 -23.02
C ALA A 485 -26.28 -4.42 -22.91
N SER A 486 -25.78 -4.04 -21.73
CA SER A 486 -24.82 -2.93 -21.60
C SER A 486 -23.92 -3.13 -20.37
N VAL A 487 -22.66 -2.68 -20.47
CA VAL A 487 -21.60 -2.81 -19.45
C VAL A 487 -21.03 -4.24 -19.28
N THR A 488 -20.47 -4.75 -20.37
CA THR A 488 -19.18 -5.47 -20.37
C THR A 488 -18.30 -4.90 -21.48
N ALA A 489 -16.97 -5.02 -21.33
CA ALA A 489 -15.92 -4.50 -22.23
C ALA A 489 -15.82 -2.96 -22.37
N GLY A 490 -14.96 -2.37 -21.53
CA GLY A 490 -14.17 -1.20 -21.92
C GLY A 490 -13.11 -1.59 -22.96
N GLY A 491 -13.57 -1.98 -24.15
CA GLY A 491 -12.75 -2.46 -25.25
C GLY A 491 -13.53 -2.29 -26.56
N GLY A 492 -13.05 -1.41 -27.43
CA GLY A 492 -13.79 -1.01 -28.63
C GLY A 492 -13.94 -2.12 -29.67
N ALA A 493 -15.13 -2.17 -30.28
CA ALA A 493 -15.44 -2.84 -31.56
C ALA A 493 -15.57 -4.39 -31.58
N GLY A 494 -16.61 -4.90 -30.91
CA GLY A 494 -17.68 -5.66 -31.58
C GLY A 494 -17.42 -7.08 -32.10
N GLY A 495 -17.94 -8.08 -31.37
CA GLY A 495 -18.10 -9.46 -31.84
C GLY A 495 -18.66 -10.36 -30.73
N GLY A 496 -19.55 -11.30 -31.06
CA GLY A 496 -20.29 -12.13 -30.10
C GLY A 496 -19.43 -12.94 -29.12
N ALA A 497 -20.05 -13.31 -27.99
CA ALA A 497 -19.40 -14.07 -26.92
C ALA A 497 -18.72 -15.36 -27.45
N PRO A 498 -17.41 -15.58 -27.18
CA PRO A 498 -16.74 -16.81 -27.56
C PRO A 498 -17.24 -17.96 -26.69
N GLY A 499 -17.84 -18.98 -27.32
CA GLY A 499 -18.35 -20.18 -26.66
C GLY A 499 -17.26 -21.18 -26.23
N GLY A 500 -16.20 -20.70 -25.59
CA GLY A 500 -15.22 -21.56 -24.94
C GLY A 500 -15.71 -22.05 -23.58
N PRO A 501 -15.21 -23.18 -23.06
CA PRO A 501 -15.47 -23.57 -21.68
C PRO A 501 -14.92 -22.51 -20.74
N ALA A 502 -15.68 -22.19 -19.67
CA ALA A 502 -15.19 -21.31 -18.62
C ALA A 502 -13.92 -21.91 -18.00
N PRO A 503 -12.90 -21.09 -17.66
CA PRO A 503 -11.79 -21.58 -16.87
C PRO A 503 -12.34 -22.07 -15.52
N GLU A 504 -12.17 -23.36 -15.21
CA GLU A 504 -12.50 -23.86 -13.89
C GLU A 504 -11.57 -23.19 -12.87
N PRO A 505 -12.08 -22.70 -11.72
CA PRO A 505 -11.24 -22.13 -10.69
C PRO A 505 -10.29 -23.21 -10.14
N PRO A 506 -9.04 -22.88 -9.79
CA PRO A 506 -8.12 -23.82 -9.18
C PRO A 506 -8.72 -24.32 -7.86
N ARG A 507 -9.08 -25.62 -7.82
CA ARG A 507 -9.91 -26.20 -6.76
C ARG A 507 -9.26 -26.21 -5.36
N ASP A 508 -7.95 -25.98 -5.29
CA ASP A 508 -7.14 -26.15 -4.08
C ASP A 508 -6.64 -24.83 -3.45
N PHE A 509 -6.94 -23.65 -4.02
CA PHE A 509 -6.53 -22.37 -3.44
C PHE A 509 -7.64 -21.73 -2.60
N ASP A 510 -7.50 -21.77 -1.28
CA ASP A 510 -8.41 -21.09 -0.35
C ASP A 510 -8.20 -19.57 -0.37
N VAL A 511 -8.99 -18.88 -1.20
CA VAL A 511 -9.03 -17.41 -1.27
C VAL A 511 -9.47 -16.79 0.06
N ASP A 512 -10.44 -17.40 0.76
CA ASP A 512 -10.95 -16.88 2.03
C ASP A 512 -9.91 -17.03 3.14
N GLY A 513 -9.14 -18.13 3.13
CA GLY A 513 -7.92 -18.34 3.91
C GLY A 513 -6.83 -17.32 3.60
N TYR A 514 -6.43 -17.17 2.33
CA TYR A 514 -5.42 -16.19 1.92
C TYR A 514 -5.78 -14.76 2.37
N MET A 515 -7.02 -14.34 2.13
CA MET A 515 -7.47 -13.00 2.51
C MET A 515 -7.46 -12.82 4.04
N ARG A 516 -7.90 -13.82 4.80
CA ARG A 516 -7.81 -13.83 6.28
C ARG A 516 -6.38 -13.73 6.78
N ASP A 517 -5.47 -14.54 6.26
CA ASP A 517 -4.06 -14.59 6.70
C ASP A 517 -3.31 -13.27 6.39
N ASN A 518 -3.81 -12.49 5.44
CA ASN A 518 -3.30 -11.13 5.15
C ASN A 518 -4.08 -10.02 5.90
N GLY A 519 -4.96 -10.38 6.83
CA GLY A 519 -5.68 -9.47 7.72
C GLY A 519 -6.98 -8.88 7.16
N PHE A 520 -7.57 -9.51 6.15
CA PHE A 520 -8.77 -9.03 5.45
C PHE A 520 -10.03 -9.80 5.88
N GLU A 521 -10.37 -9.68 7.16
CA GLU A 521 -11.61 -10.27 7.72
C GLU A 521 -12.81 -9.30 7.71
N PRO A 522 -14.05 -9.81 7.67
CA PRO A 522 -15.24 -9.02 7.96
C PRO A 522 -15.15 -8.32 9.31
N ALA A 523 -15.44 -7.02 9.34
CA ALA A 523 -15.46 -6.26 10.58
C ALA A 523 -16.53 -6.79 11.55
N GLY A 524 -16.12 -7.61 12.52
CA GLY A 524 -16.98 -8.01 13.63
C GLY A 524 -17.43 -6.78 14.44
N PRO A 525 -18.62 -6.81 15.07
CA PRO A 525 -19.26 -5.63 15.68
C PRO A 525 -18.45 -4.97 16.79
N ASP A 526 -17.48 -5.68 17.39
CA ASP A 526 -16.54 -5.17 18.39
C ASP A 526 -15.06 -5.36 17.98
N THR A 527 -14.73 -5.20 16.69
CA THR A 527 -13.31 -5.07 16.25
C THR A 527 -12.73 -3.71 16.66
N SER A 528 -12.53 -3.54 17.96
CA SER A 528 -11.70 -2.48 18.50
C SER A 528 -10.25 -2.74 18.10
N LEU A 529 -9.80 -2.09 17.01
CA LEU A 529 -8.39 -2.05 16.59
C LEU A 529 -7.58 -1.16 17.55
N THR A 530 -7.57 -1.58 18.81
CA THR A 530 -6.61 -1.19 19.84
C THR A 530 -5.53 -2.25 19.82
N PRO A 531 -4.23 -1.93 19.90
CA PRO A 531 -3.27 -2.95 20.34
C PRO A 531 -3.74 -3.41 21.73
N GLU A 532 -4.03 -4.70 21.84
CA GLU A 532 -4.45 -5.33 23.08
C GLU A 532 -3.33 -5.11 24.11
N ALA A 533 -3.65 -4.44 25.22
CA ALA A 533 -2.71 -4.36 26.32
C ALA A 533 -2.53 -5.79 26.84
N PRO A 534 -1.30 -6.29 27.03
CA PRO A 534 -1.10 -7.64 27.51
C PRO A 534 -1.84 -7.80 28.84
N GLU A 535 -2.65 -8.86 28.95
CA GLU A 535 -3.23 -9.23 30.23
C GLU A 535 -2.09 -9.37 31.26
N PRO A 536 -2.30 -8.90 32.51
CA PRO A 536 -1.29 -9.09 33.54
C PRO A 536 -1.02 -10.59 33.68
N PRO A 537 0.25 -11.03 33.77
CA PRO A 537 0.56 -12.46 33.82
C PRO A 537 -0.17 -13.08 35.00
N ASP A 538 -0.92 -14.16 34.73
CA ASP A 538 -1.62 -14.91 35.76
C ASP A 538 -0.64 -15.27 36.88
N LEU A 539 -1.02 -14.88 38.10
CA LEU A 539 -0.28 -15.27 39.29
C LEU A 539 -0.38 -16.79 39.41
N PRO A 540 0.73 -17.51 39.64
CA PRO A 540 0.72 -18.96 39.68
C PRO A 540 -0.28 -19.45 40.73
N GLU A 541 -1.21 -20.31 40.30
CA GLU A 541 -2.24 -20.89 41.14
C GLU A 541 -1.61 -21.51 42.40
N THR A 542 -2.16 -21.17 43.56
CA THR A 542 -1.75 -21.79 44.83
C THR A 542 -2.13 -23.27 44.78
N PRO A 543 -1.20 -24.21 45.03
CA PRO A 543 -1.50 -25.63 44.91
C PRO A 543 -2.55 -26.05 45.96
N ASP A 544 -3.58 -26.76 45.50
CA ASP A 544 -4.67 -27.26 46.35
C ASP A 544 -4.17 -28.14 47.49
N ALA A 545 -4.79 -27.96 48.66
CA ALA A 545 -4.57 -28.84 49.81
C ALA A 545 -5.41 -30.13 49.65
N PRO A 546 -4.87 -31.30 50.03
CA PRO A 546 -5.52 -32.58 49.74
C PRO A 546 -6.78 -32.85 50.59
N ASP A 547 -7.71 -33.61 49.99
CA ASP A 547 -9.03 -33.95 50.53
C ASP A 547 -9.03 -34.59 51.92
N ALA A 548 -10.09 -34.30 52.68
CA ALA A 548 -10.58 -35.12 53.79
C ALA A 548 -12.12 -35.26 53.68
N PRO A 549 -12.69 -36.48 53.77
CA PRO A 549 -14.04 -36.75 53.31
C PRO A 549 -15.17 -36.45 54.31
N ASP A 550 -16.40 -36.46 53.76
CA ASP A 550 -17.69 -36.12 54.36
C ASP A 550 -17.97 -36.56 55.80
N ALA A 551 -18.67 -35.67 56.53
CA ALA A 551 -19.48 -36.05 57.69
C ALA A 551 -20.86 -35.38 57.64
N VAL A 552 -21.90 -36.21 57.60
CA VAL A 552 -23.32 -35.81 57.55
C VAL A 552 -23.76 -35.16 58.87
N GLY A 553 -24.61 -34.13 58.78
CA GLY A 553 -24.87 -33.21 59.89
C GLY A 553 -25.72 -33.72 61.06
N ALA A 554 -25.71 -32.94 62.14
CA ALA A 554 -26.60 -33.11 63.28
C ALA A 554 -27.06 -31.75 63.86
N SER A 555 -28.33 -31.74 64.23
CA SER A 555 -29.14 -30.65 64.78
C SER A 555 -28.73 -30.05 66.13
N ARG A 556 -29.15 -28.78 66.34
CA ARG A 556 -29.67 -28.16 67.59
C ARG A 556 -28.86 -28.22 68.90
N GLY A 557 -28.69 -27.04 69.50
CA GLY A 557 -29.36 -26.78 70.80
C GLY A 557 -28.53 -26.20 71.94
N ASP A 558 -28.83 -24.94 72.26
CA ASP A 558 -28.82 -24.28 73.59
C ASP A 558 -27.57 -24.24 74.49
N GLY A 559 -27.30 -23.05 75.06
CA GLY A 559 -26.39 -22.85 76.20
C GLY A 559 -25.63 -21.52 76.15
N GLY A 560 -26.22 -20.42 76.65
CA GLY A 560 -25.53 -19.11 76.76
C GLY A 560 -24.57 -19.02 77.95
N TRP A 561 -24.10 -17.82 78.31
CA TRP A 561 -23.82 -17.30 79.68
C TRP A 561 -22.94 -16.01 79.61
N GLY A 562 -23.39 -14.91 80.24
CA GLY A 562 -22.54 -13.88 80.87
C GLY A 562 -21.86 -12.77 80.03
N ALA A 563 -22.26 -11.51 80.28
CA ALA A 563 -21.56 -10.25 79.88
C ALA A 563 -20.47 -9.84 80.94
N PRO A 564 -19.79 -8.65 80.97
CA PRO A 564 -20.18 -7.27 80.53
C PRO A 564 -19.01 -6.39 79.95
N PRO A 565 -19.00 -5.03 80.04
CA PRO A 565 -19.87 -3.94 79.47
C PRO A 565 -19.11 -3.08 78.39
N GLY A 566 -19.66 -2.18 77.55
CA GLY A 566 -20.55 -0.99 77.76
C GLY A 566 -19.69 0.29 77.94
N ASP A 567 -19.89 1.49 77.33
CA ASP A 567 -20.91 2.11 76.44
C ASP A 567 -20.24 3.30 75.65
N GLY A 568 -20.83 4.17 74.79
CA GLY A 568 -22.22 4.48 74.41
C GLY A 568 -22.36 5.43 73.18
N GLY A 569 -23.60 5.90 72.87
CA GLY A 569 -24.01 6.56 71.59
C GLY A 569 -23.61 8.04 71.36
N LEU A 570 -24.02 8.69 70.25
CA LEU A 570 -25.39 9.22 70.03
C LEU A 570 -25.83 9.41 68.54
N THR A 571 -27.00 8.85 68.22
CA THR A 571 -28.15 9.34 67.39
C THR A 571 -28.03 10.17 66.09
N GLY A 572 -28.74 9.69 65.05
CA GLY A 572 -29.45 10.49 64.04
C GLY A 572 -28.99 10.27 62.59
N GLY A 573 -29.82 9.93 61.60
CA GLY A 573 -31.26 9.62 61.58
C GLY A 573 -31.78 9.71 60.12
N ALA A 574 -32.17 8.59 59.53
CA ALA A 574 -32.61 8.49 58.12
C ALA A 574 -33.76 7.47 57.98
N LEU A 575 -34.43 7.46 56.81
CA LEU A 575 -35.39 6.47 56.21
C LEU A 575 -36.73 7.15 55.73
N PRO A 576 -37.53 6.53 54.81
CA PRO A 576 -37.13 6.00 53.49
C PRO A 576 -38.24 6.31 52.42
N PRO A 577 -38.66 5.46 51.43
CA PRO A 577 -39.14 5.95 50.12
C PRO A 577 -40.63 5.66 49.82
N PRO A 578 -41.15 5.99 48.63
CA PRO A 578 -42.44 5.53 48.15
C PRO A 578 -42.35 4.57 46.94
N GLY A 579 -43.37 3.74 46.76
CA GLY A 579 -43.59 2.95 45.54
C GLY A 579 -45.05 2.49 45.37
N SER A 580 -45.50 2.43 44.11
CA SER A 580 -46.76 1.85 43.59
C SER A 580 -48.12 2.54 43.89
N GLY A 581 -48.98 2.58 42.88
CA GLY A 581 -50.39 3.03 42.92
C GLY A 581 -50.91 3.51 41.56
N GLU A 582 -51.85 2.79 40.94
CA GLU A 582 -52.35 3.02 39.57
C GLU A 582 -53.67 3.84 39.49
N SER A 583 -53.85 4.59 38.38
CA SER A 583 -55.12 4.89 37.65
C SER A 583 -56.35 5.50 38.40
N VAL A 584 -57.05 6.53 37.90
CA VAL A 584 -58.07 6.47 36.82
C VAL A 584 -58.49 7.89 36.35
N ALA A 585 -58.85 7.95 35.06
CA ALA A 585 -59.43 8.99 34.19
C ALA A 585 -60.28 10.20 34.69
N ALA A 586 -60.28 11.23 33.82
CA ALA A 586 -61.44 11.97 33.26
C ALA A 586 -61.66 13.48 33.59
N MET A 587 -61.33 14.31 32.59
CA MET A 587 -62.26 15.26 31.92
C MET A 587 -62.88 16.44 32.70
N GLN A 588 -62.32 17.65 32.53
CA GLN A 588 -63.09 18.83 32.08
C GLN A 588 -62.20 20.02 31.62
N SER A 589 -62.83 21.01 30.99
CA SER A 589 -62.23 21.91 29.98
C SER A 589 -62.22 23.40 30.34
N SER A 590 -61.45 24.17 29.55
CA SER A 590 -61.59 25.62 29.28
C SER A 590 -61.00 26.60 30.28
N GLY A 591 -60.20 27.58 29.82
CA GLY A 591 -59.68 28.62 30.73
C GLY A 591 -58.72 29.73 30.25
N ALA A 592 -58.34 29.83 28.97
CA ALA A 592 -57.77 31.01 28.27
C ALA A 592 -56.57 31.84 28.83
N ALA A 593 -55.74 32.32 27.87
CA ALA A 593 -54.67 33.34 27.96
C ALA A 593 -53.38 32.99 28.74
N GLY A 594 -52.17 33.24 28.21
CA GLY A 594 -51.81 33.70 26.86
C GLY A 594 -50.32 34.09 26.76
N GLY A 595 -49.73 34.02 25.56
CA GLY A 595 -48.40 34.59 25.28
C GLY A 595 -47.38 33.64 24.63
N THR A 596 -47.42 33.52 23.30
CA THR A 596 -46.33 32.94 22.50
C THR A 596 -46.02 33.81 21.28
N TRP A 597 -44.76 34.23 21.18
CA TRP A 597 -44.08 34.85 20.02
C TRP A 597 -42.64 34.33 20.07
N GLY A 598 -41.94 34.00 18.99
CA GLY A 598 -42.34 33.93 17.59
C GLY A 598 -41.10 33.63 16.74
N GLY A 599 -41.13 32.57 15.92
CA GLY A 599 -40.02 32.20 15.04
C GLY A 599 -40.08 32.94 13.70
N GLY A 600 -38.93 33.34 13.17
CA GLY A 600 -38.81 33.99 11.86
C GLY A 600 -38.37 33.01 10.78
N ALA A 601 -39.24 32.77 9.79
CA ALA A 601 -38.87 32.26 8.48
C ALA A 601 -39.36 33.27 7.43
N SER A 602 -38.71 33.33 6.26
CA SER A 602 -39.14 34.19 5.16
C SER A 602 -39.04 33.44 3.84
N ALA A 603 -40.11 33.49 3.06
CA ALA A 603 -40.26 32.80 1.79
C ALA A 603 -40.62 33.79 0.67
N SER A 604 -40.35 33.36 -0.55
CA SER A 604 -40.48 34.12 -1.79
C SER A 604 -41.94 34.46 -2.17
N SER A 605 -42.12 35.51 -2.96
CA SER A 605 -43.27 35.63 -3.88
C SER A 605 -42.92 36.45 -5.13
N ALA A 606 -43.64 36.19 -6.22
CA ALA A 606 -43.31 36.65 -7.57
C ALA A 606 -44.11 37.90 -8.00
N SER A 607 -43.73 38.50 -9.13
CA SER A 607 -44.55 39.45 -9.87
C SER A 607 -44.51 39.16 -11.38
N SER A 608 -45.55 39.58 -12.10
CA SER A 608 -45.82 39.22 -13.49
C SER A 608 -46.28 40.43 -14.30
N GLY A 609 -45.87 40.53 -15.58
CA GLY A 609 -46.58 41.38 -16.56
C GLY A 609 -45.74 41.85 -17.75
N GLY A 610 -46.32 41.79 -18.95
CA GLY A 610 -45.82 42.48 -20.16
C GLY A 610 -45.54 41.55 -21.35
N ALA A 611 -46.20 41.80 -22.48
CA ALA A 611 -46.13 40.97 -23.69
C ALA A 611 -45.67 41.78 -24.92
N ALA A 612 -45.13 41.12 -25.95
CA ALA A 612 -45.57 41.25 -27.37
C ALA A 612 -44.65 40.46 -28.35
N ALA A 613 -45.29 39.76 -29.32
CA ALA A 613 -44.96 39.63 -30.75
C ALA A 613 -43.50 39.31 -31.25
N SER A 614 -43.25 38.59 -32.36
CA SER A 614 -44.08 37.80 -33.29
C SER A 614 -43.19 37.15 -34.38
N GLY A 615 -43.60 36.00 -34.92
CA GLY A 615 -43.06 35.41 -36.17
C GLY A 615 -41.80 34.53 -35.99
N GLY A 616 -41.63 33.36 -36.62
CA GLY A 616 -42.53 32.61 -37.49
C GLY A 616 -41.94 32.35 -38.89
N ALA A 617 -41.51 31.11 -39.15
CA ALA A 617 -41.50 30.45 -40.46
C ALA A 617 -41.02 29.00 -40.31
N ALA A 618 -41.66 28.07 -41.01
CA ALA A 618 -41.22 26.69 -41.15
C ALA A 618 -41.08 26.34 -42.64
N SER A 619 -40.02 25.62 -42.98
CA SER A 619 -39.93 24.70 -44.13
C SER A 619 -38.66 23.85 -43.93
N GLY A 620 -38.59 22.58 -44.29
CA GLY A 620 -39.49 21.81 -45.17
C GLY A 620 -38.77 21.54 -46.48
N GLY A 621 -38.04 20.42 -46.55
CA GLY A 621 -37.21 20.08 -47.70
C GLY A 621 -36.77 18.62 -47.69
N ALA A 622 -37.65 17.72 -48.13
CA ALA A 622 -37.28 16.37 -48.49
C ALA A 622 -36.79 16.35 -49.95
N GLY A 623 -35.68 15.66 -50.21
CA GLY A 623 -35.16 15.42 -51.56
C GLY A 623 -34.48 14.05 -51.58
N ALA A 624 -34.91 13.17 -52.47
CA ALA A 624 -34.54 11.76 -52.45
C ALA A 624 -33.84 11.32 -53.74
N THR A 625 -33.29 10.10 -53.68
CA THR A 625 -33.00 9.14 -54.76
C THR A 625 -31.57 8.99 -55.32
N ALA A 626 -31.22 7.70 -55.39
CA ALA A 626 -30.42 7.00 -56.40
C ALA A 626 -28.89 7.12 -56.41
N GLY A 627 -28.24 5.97 -56.19
CA GLY A 627 -26.79 5.76 -56.35
C GLY A 627 -26.33 4.43 -55.72
N ALA A 628 -26.72 3.29 -56.32
CA ALA A 628 -26.33 1.96 -55.83
C ALA A 628 -25.14 1.39 -56.62
N GLY A 629 -24.28 0.60 -55.97
CA GLY A 629 -23.41 -0.36 -56.66
C GLY A 629 -22.06 -0.70 -56.03
N ALA A 630 -22.00 -1.86 -55.36
CA ALA A 630 -20.82 -2.75 -55.24
C ALA A 630 -19.59 -2.24 -54.45
N THR A 631 -18.73 -3.05 -53.81
CA THR A 631 -18.63 -4.52 -53.62
C THR A 631 -18.21 -4.85 -52.17
N ALA A 632 -18.39 -6.11 -51.74
CA ALA A 632 -17.88 -6.60 -50.46
C ALA A 632 -16.37 -6.92 -50.49
N GLY A 633 -15.69 -6.85 -49.35
CA GLY A 633 -14.31 -7.29 -49.19
C GLY A 633 -13.78 -7.18 -47.75
N ALA A 634 -13.32 -8.31 -47.21
CA ALA A 634 -12.40 -8.48 -46.06
C ALA A 634 -12.70 -7.70 -44.74
N VAL A 635 -13.36 -8.39 -43.80
CA VAL A 635 -13.07 -8.25 -42.35
C VAL A 635 -13.00 -9.66 -41.76
N GLY A 636 -11.82 -10.08 -41.31
CA GLY A 636 -11.66 -11.39 -40.67
C GLY A 636 -10.21 -11.88 -40.57
N ALA A 637 -9.50 -11.46 -39.51
CA ALA A 637 -8.37 -12.16 -38.87
C ALA A 637 -7.74 -11.25 -37.80
N SER A 638 -8.11 -11.41 -36.51
CA SER A 638 -7.36 -10.90 -35.32
C SER A 638 -8.10 -11.22 -34.00
N LEU A 639 -8.35 -12.51 -33.73
CA LEU A 639 -8.96 -12.94 -32.45
C LEU A 639 -8.39 -14.25 -31.87
N ALA A 640 -7.33 -14.82 -32.47
CA ALA A 640 -6.75 -16.10 -32.04
C ALA A 640 -5.63 -15.96 -30.99
N SER A 641 -4.93 -14.82 -30.95
CA SER A 641 -3.65 -14.66 -30.23
C SER A 641 -3.76 -14.59 -28.69
N LEU A 642 -4.98 -14.52 -28.13
CA LEU A 642 -5.21 -14.18 -26.71
C LEU A 642 -5.56 -15.38 -25.82
N LEU A 643 -5.72 -16.58 -26.37
CA LEU A 643 -6.00 -17.80 -25.59
C LEU A 643 -4.76 -18.70 -25.40
N VAL A 644 -3.78 -18.66 -26.32
CA VAL A 644 -2.56 -19.49 -26.25
C VAL A 644 -1.62 -19.02 -25.12
N GLY A 645 -1.46 -17.71 -24.94
CA GLY A 645 -0.58 -17.15 -23.91
C GLY A 645 -0.98 -17.48 -22.46
N CYS A 646 -2.27 -17.75 -22.19
CA CYS A 646 -2.74 -18.14 -20.87
C CYS A 646 -2.55 -19.64 -20.59
N ALA A 647 -2.60 -20.50 -21.61
CA ALA A 647 -2.43 -21.93 -21.45
C ALA A 647 -0.98 -22.32 -21.09
N LEU A 648 0.02 -21.69 -21.74
CA LEU A 648 1.44 -21.97 -21.52
C LEU A 648 1.92 -21.63 -20.10
N VAL A 649 1.41 -20.54 -19.50
CA VAL A 649 1.77 -20.14 -18.13
C VAL A 649 1.16 -21.07 -17.07
N VAL A 650 0.01 -21.68 -17.35
CA VAL A 650 -0.63 -22.67 -16.47
C VAL A 650 0.03 -24.05 -16.60
N GLY A 651 0.35 -24.48 -17.82
CA GLY A 651 1.01 -25.77 -18.08
C GLY A 651 2.40 -25.87 -17.43
N LEU A 652 3.22 -24.82 -17.54
CA LEU A 652 4.56 -24.80 -16.96
C LEU A 652 4.55 -24.79 -15.41
N GLY A 653 3.48 -24.27 -14.80
CA GLY A 653 3.31 -24.29 -13.34
C GLY A 653 2.97 -25.67 -12.78
N PHE A 654 2.24 -26.50 -13.55
CA PHE A 654 1.82 -27.83 -13.10
C PHE A 654 2.96 -28.85 -13.17
N ALA A 655 3.80 -28.79 -14.22
CA ALA A 655 4.91 -29.72 -14.43
C ALA A 655 6.04 -29.64 -13.36
N ILE A 656 6.19 -28.51 -12.67
CA ILE A 656 7.21 -28.34 -11.62
C ILE A 656 6.76 -28.93 -10.28
N ALA A 657 5.44 -29.04 -10.05
CA ALA A 657 4.90 -29.63 -8.83
C ALA A 657 5.10 -31.17 -8.80
N ASP A 658 4.91 -31.84 -9.93
CA ASP A 658 4.95 -33.31 -10.03
C ASP A 658 6.38 -33.89 -9.92
N VAL A 659 7.42 -33.07 -10.15
CA VAL A 659 8.84 -33.46 -10.01
C VAL A 659 9.36 -33.24 -8.57
N SER A 660 8.56 -32.62 -7.69
CA SER A 660 8.91 -32.38 -6.28
C SER A 660 8.23 -33.38 -5.31
N GLY A 661 7.60 -34.42 -5.84
CA GLY A 661 6.61 -35.26 -5.17
C GLY A 661 7.02 -36.70 -4.85
N ASP A 662 8.31 -37.01 -4.66
CA ASP A 662 8.71 -38.34 -4.16
C ASP A 662 9.98 -38.30 -3.29
N ASP A 663 9.79 -38.19 -1.97
CA ASP A 663 10.60 -38.89 -0.94
C ASP A 663 10.06 -38.55 0.47
N GLY A 664 9.37 -39.50 1.11
CA GLY A 664 8.67 -39.24 2.38
C GLY A 664 8.19 -40.48 3.15
N GLY A 665 8.93 -41.59 3.09
CA GLY A 665 8.49 -42.92 3.53
C GLY A 665 9.37 -43.60 4.59
N ALA A 666 9.56 -42.94 5.75
CA ALA A 666 10.06 -43.45 7.05
C ALA A 666 10.69 -44.86 7.16
N SER A 667 11.90 -44.93 7.77
CA SER A 667 12.15 -45.90 8.85
C SER A 667 13.31 -45.48 9.77
N SER A 668 13.13 -45.68 11.07
CA SER A 668 14.14 -45.54 12.11
C SER A 668 14.59 -46.92 12.60
N ASP A 669 15.90 -47.20 12.65
CA ASP A 669 16.59 -47.72 13.84
C ASP A 669 18.05 -48.18 13.58
N ALA A 670 18.82 -48.21 14.67
CA ALA A 670 20.06 -48.98 14.90
C ALA A 670 21.43 -48.49 14.34
N ALA A 671 22.10 -47.69 15.19
CA ALA A 671 23.35 -48.06 15.89
C ALA A 671 24.77 -47.93 15.25
N SER A 672 25.67 -47.41 16.11
CA SER A 672 27.11 -47.73 16.27
C SER A 672 28.22 -47.01 15.47
N ASP A 673 28.81 -46.01 16.13
CA ASP A 673 30.24 -45.91 16.52
C ASP A 673 31.36 -45.63 15.47
N SER A 674 32.47 -45.06 15.98
CA SER A 674 33.65 -44.49 15.29
C SER A 674 33.39 -43.22 14.45
N GLY A 675 34.27 -42.22 14.39
CA GLY A 675 35.51 -41.95 15.14
C GLY A 675 36.21 -40.68 14.59
N PHE A 676 36.72 -39.82 15.48
CA PHE A 676 37.50 -38.59 15.18
C PHE A 676 38.76 -38.87 14.30
N PRO A 677 39.36 -37.88 13.58
CA PRO A 677 39.53 -36.49 14.04
C PRO A 677 39.38 -35.34 13.02
N SER A 678 39.51 -34.14 13.60
CA SER A 678 39.66 -32.81 13.00
C SER A 678 40.81 -32.66 12.01
N ASP A 679 40.69 -31.71 11.08
CA ASP A 679 41.75 -30.72 10.80
C ASP A 679 41.20 -29.45 10.10
N THR A 680 41.67 -28.29 10.55
CA THR A 680 41.43 -26.97 9.95
C THR A 680 42.75 -26.39 9.42
N PRO A 681 42.80 -25.82 8.20
CA PRO A 681 43.94 -25.02 7.77
C PRO A 681 43.63 -23.50 7.83
N THR A 682 44.37 -22.79 8.69
CA THR A 682 44.54 -21.33 8.68
C THR A 682 45.77 -20.94 7.86
N TRP A 683 45.64 -19.96 6.96
CA TRP A 683 46.75 -19.16 6.41
C TRP A 683 46.21 -17.73 6.20
N ASP A 684 46.56 -16.73 7.00
CA ASP A 684 47.84 -16.01 7.21
C ASP A 684 48.18 -14.94 6.15
N ASP A 685 48.58 -13.77 6.66
CA ASP A 685 48.78 -12.52 5.95
C ASP A 685 50.07 -12.46 5.11
N GLY A 686 50.05 -11.64 4.05
CA GLY A 686 51.24 -11.25 3.28
C GLY A 686 51.05 -9.89 2.60
N GLY A 687 51.60 -8.83 3.19
CA GLY A 687 51.63 -7.49 2.61
C GLY A 687 52.91 -7.17 1.81
N TRP A 688 53.15 -5.87 1.61
CA TRP A 688 54.17 -5.21 0.74
C TRP A 688 53.61 -4.88 -0.66
N ASP A 689 53.83 -3.70 -1.26
CA ASP A 689 54.51 -2.49 -0.76
C ASP A 689 53.97 -1.22 -1.46
N ASP A 690 54.46 -0.05 -1.03
CA ASP A 690 54.08 1.26 -1.58
C ASP A 690 54.76 1.60 -2.94
N GLY A 691 54.31 2.71 -3.56
CA GLY A 691 54.84 3.16 -4.85
C GLY A 691 54.11 4.36 -5.45
N SER A 692 54.38 5.56 -4.93
CA SER A 692 53.85 6.83 -5.47
C SER A 692 54.77 7.42 -6.54
N SER A 693 54.21 7.89 -7.66
CA SER A 693 54.86 8.92 -8.50
C SER A 693 53.84 9.70 -9.36
N ASP A 694 53.99 11.02 -9.39
CA ASP A 694 53.16 11.96 -10.17
C ASP A 694 53.33 11.84 -11.70
N GLY A 695 52.37 12.38 -12.46
CA GLY A 695 52.72 13.12 -13.68
C GLY A 695 51.74 13.05 -14.87
N PHE A 696 51.07 14.18 -15.11
CA PHE A 696 50.58 14.69 -16.41
C PHE A 696 49.61 13.85 -17.26
N GLY A 697 48.54 14.50 -17.74
CA GLY A 697 47.61 13.93 -18.71
C GLY A 697 47.73 14.60 -20.09
N ASP A 698 47.02 14.01 -21.05
CA ASP A 698 46.55 14.64 -22.29
C ASP A 698 45.32 13.82 -22.81
N PRO A 699 44.55 14.29 -23.81
CA PRO A 699 43.10 14.07 -23.84
C PRO A 699 42.61 12.74 -24.45
N VAL A 700 41.38 12.40 -24.07
CA VAL A 700 40.57 11.31 -24.66
C VAL A 700 40.25 11.64 -26.13
N PRO A 701 40.49 10.71 -27.09
CA PRO A 701 39.93 10.82 -28.43
C PRO A 701 38.43 10.52 -28.41
N GLU A 702 37.63 11.32 -29.11
CA GLU A 702 36.26 10.92 -29.48
C GLU A 702 36.37 9.78 -30.51
N GLU A 703 36.14 8.54 -30.08
CA GLU A 703 36.06 7.40 -30.99
C GLU A 703 34.62 7.27 -31.50
N ILE A 704 34.47 7.42 -32.81
CA ILE A 704 33.21 7.34 -33.53
C ILE A 704 32.79 5.87 -33.55
N VAL A 705 31.63 5.55 -32.99
CA VAL A 705 31.00 4.25 -33.18
C VAL A 705 30.46 4.19 -34.62
N GLU A 706 31.28 3.66 -35.53
CA GLU A 706 30.76 3.15 -36.80
C GLU A 706 29.93 1.91 -36.47
N THR A 707 28.60 2.01 -36.63
CA THR A 707 27.70 0.85 -36.59
C THR A 707 28.09 -0.08 -37.74
N GLU A 708 28.58 -1.28 -37.41
CA GLU A 708 28.90 -2.30 -38.41
C GLU A 708 27.66 -2.59 -39.26
N ALA A 709 27.77 -2.38 -40.58
CA ALA A 709 26.68 -2.71 -41.49
C ALA A 709 26.53 -4.24 -41.53
N TRP A 710 25.32 -4.73 -41.28
CA TRP A 710 25.03 -6.15 -41.28
C TRP A 710 25.34 -6.80 -42.63
N THR A 711 25.90 -7.99 -42.58
CA THR A 711 26.19 -8.80 -43.77
C THR A 711 24.94 -9.54 -44.23
N THR A 712 24.94 -10.07 -45.45
CA THR A 712 23.87 -10.98 -45.93
C THR A 712 23.98 -12.39 -45.35
N ASP A 713 24.84 -12.60 -44.35
CA ASP A 713 25.01 -13.86 -43.62
C ASP A 713 23.79 -14.17 -42.75
N LEU A 714 23.33 -15.43 -42.73
CA LEU A 714 22.12 -15.83 -42.00
C LEU A 714 22.34 -15.92 -40.49
N ALA A 715 23.59 -16.07 -40.03
CA ALA A 715 23.89 -16.25 -38.62
C ALA A 715 23.40 -15.09 -37.73
N GLY A 716 22.84 -15.44 -36.57
CA GLY A 716 22.32 -14.48 -35.58
C GLY A 716 20.83 -14.68 -35.28
N VAL A 717 20.27 -13.72 -34.53
CA VAL A 717 18.88 -13.75 -34.07
C VAL A 717 18.00 -12.92 -35.01
N TRP A 718 16.91 -13.53 -35.44
CA TRP A 718 15.89 -12.95 -36.31
C TRP A 718 14.53 -12.96 -35.62
N ILE A 719 13.70 -11.96 -35.90
CA ILE A 719 12.36 -11.80 -35.36
C ILE A 719 11.38 -11.84 -36.53
N ALA A 720 10.47 -12.82 -36.51
CA ALA A 720 9.38 -12.93 -37.47
C ALA A 720 8.28 -11.90 -37.19
N ASP A 721 7.43 -11.60 -38.19
CA ASP A 721 6.32 -10.64 -38.08
C ASP A 721 5.32 -10.93 -36.94
N ASP A 722 5.21 -12.19 -36.51
CA ASP A 722 4.37 -12.61 -35.38
C ASP A 722 5.03 -12.44 -34.00
N GLY A 723 6.29 -12.00 -33.98
CA GLY A 723 7.11 -11.79 -32.79
C GLY A 723 7.93 -13.02 -32.37
N TRP A 724 7.94 -14.11 -33.15
CA TRP A 724 8.75 -15.29 -32.84
C TRP A 724 10.24 -15.06 -33.14
N GLY A 725 11.10 -15.44 -32.20
CA GLY A 725 12.55 -15.29 -32.30
C GLY A 725 13.22 -16.58 -32.77
N ILE A 726 14.03 -16.48 -33.83
CA ILE A 726 14.74 -17.58 -34.49
C ILE A 726 16.25 -17.30 -34.40
N GLU A 727 17.00 -18.17 -33.74
CA GLU A 727 18.47 -18.09 -33.74
C GLU A 727 19.04 -19.08 -34.77
N PHE A 728 19.69 -18.56 -35.82
CA PHE A 728 20.43 -19.38 -36.78
C PHE A 728 21.91 -19.42 -36.38
N VAL A 729 22.41 -20.62 -36.08
CA VAL A 729 23.81 -20.86 -35.75
C VAL A 729 24.51 -21.50 -36.95
N GLU A 730 25.60 -20.90 -37.44
CA GLU A 730 26.43 -21.54 -38.46
C GLU A 730 27.15 -22.76 -37.86
N THR A 731 26.88 -23.96 -38.38
CA THR A 731 27.48 -25.21 -37.91
C THR A 731 28.69 -25.62 -38.74
N SER A 732 28.73 -25.19 -40.01
CA SER A 732 29.88 -25.27 -40.91
C SER A 732 29.69 -24.27 -42.06
N PRO A 733 30.75 -23.86 -42.80
CA PRO A 733 30.66 -22.80 -43.80
C PRO A 733 29.48 -22.93 -44.76
N GLY A 734 28.53 -22.00 -44.69
CA GLY A 734 27.31 -22.00 -45.52
C GLY A 734 26.23 -23.01 -45.10
N THR A 735 26.29 -23.53 -43.87
CA THR A 735 25.29 -24.42 -43.26
C THR A 735 24.88 -23.89 -41.90
N TYR A 736 23.59 -23.61 -41.73
CA TYR A 736 23.01 -22.95 -40.57
C TYR A 736 21.95 -23.85 -39.97
N ARG A 737 21.86 -23.84 -38.65
CA ARG A 737 20.96 -24.70 -37.90
C ARG A 737 20.13 -23.86 -36.95
N PHE A 738 18.85 -24.14 -36.92
CA PHE A 738 17.91 -23.64 -35.94
C PHE A 738 17.39 -24.81 -35.10
N GLU A 739 17.37 -24.64 -33.77
CA GLU A 739 16.86 -25.63 -32.83
C GLU A 739 15.81 -24.98 -31.92
N THR A 740 14.65 -25.62 -31.77
CA THR A 740 13.66 -25.25 -30.76
C THR A 740 13.22 -26.48 -29.97
N PRO A 741 12.98 -26.37 -28.65
CA PRO A 741 12.25 -27.39 -27.92
C PRO A 741 10.91 -27.66 -28.59
N ASP A 742 10.55 -28.94 -28.71
CA ASP A 742 9.22 -29.38 -29.12
C ASP A 742 8.47 -29.81 -27.86
N PRO A 743 7.59 -28.95 -27.31
CA PRO A 743 6.85 -29.25 -26.08
C PRO A 743 5.67 -30.21 -26.29
N GLU A 744 5.27 -30.47 -27.54
CA GLU A 744 4.17 -31.39 -27.85
C GLU A 744 4.69 -32.83 -27.94
N CYS A 745 5.87 -33.04 -28.53
CA CYS A 745 6.49 -34.35 -28.72
C CYS A 745 7.66 -34.65 -27.78
N GLY A 746 8.04 -33.72 -26.91
CA GLY A 746 9.06 -33.93 -25.87
C GLY A 746 10.49 -34.03 -26.39
N GLY A 747 10.78 -33.37 -27.53
CA GLY A 747 12.06 -33.43 -28.23
C GLY A 747 12.66 -32.06 -28.52
N THR A 748 13.55 -32.01 -29.51
CA THR A 748 14.06 -30.77 -30.10
C THR A 748 13.79 -30.84 -31.59
N PHE A 749 13.00 -29.90 -32.10
CA PHE A 749 12.80 -29.71 -33.52
C PHE A 749 14.02 -28.98 -34.09
N VAL A 750 14.57 -29.50 -35.18
CA VAL A 750 15.82 -29.05 -35.78
C VAL A 750 15.60 -28.84 -37.26
N LEU A 751 15.92 -27.64 -37.75
CA LEU A 751 16.00 -27.35 -39.18
C LEU A 751 17.41 -26.97 -39.57
N GLU A 752 17.85 -27.48 -40.72
CA GLU A 752 19.15 -27.16 -41.32
C GLU A 752 18.94 -26.47 -42.68
N PHE A 753 19.57 -25.31 -42.83
CA PHE A 753 19.56 -24.49 -44.03
C PHE A 753 20.97 -24.46 -44.63
N THR A 754 21.06 -24.64 -45.95
CA THR A 754 22.32 -24.59 -46.68
C THR A 754 22.27 -23.50 -47.74
N GLY A 755 23.34 -22.72 -47.89
CA GLY A 755 23.37 -21.59 -48.80
C GLY A 755 24.47 -20.57 -48.52
N GLY A 756 24.31 -19.37 -49.09
CA GLY A 756 25.28 -18.27 -49.00
C GLY A 756 24.83 -17.09 -49.85
N ASP A 757 25.57 -15.98 -49.78
CA ASP A 757 25.30 -14.73 -50.51
C ASP A 757 23.84 -14.24 -50.39
N GLY A 758 23.23 -14.43 -49.21
CA GLY A 758 21.84 -14.04 -48.92
C GLY A 758 20.76 -15.02 -49.38
N HIS A 759 21.11 -16.21 -49.90
CA HIS A 759 20.12 -17.24 -50.29
C HIS A 759 20.40 -18.58 -49.61
N TYR A 760 19.41 -19.11 -48.89
CA TYR A 760 19.52 -20.34 -48.10
C TYR A 760 18.30 -21.24 -48.30
N THR A 761 18.50 -22.56 -48.31
CA THR A 761 17.43 -23.55 -48.51
C THR A 761 17.55 -24.71 -47.52
N GLY A 762 16.42 -25.14 -46.96
CA GLY A 762 16.27 -26.29 -46.08
C GLY A 762 15.02 -27.10 -46.43
N THR A 763 14.81 -28.22 -45.73
CA THR A 763 13.59 -29.04 -45.84
C THR A 763 13.05 -29.37 -44.46
N GLU A 764 11.72 -29.30 -44.32
CA GLU A 764 11.02 -29.56 -43.06
C GLU A 764 9.95 -30.66 -43.23
N PRO A 765 9.77 -31.56 -42.25
CA PRO A 765 8.77 -32.62 -42.32
C PRO A 765 7.35 -32.06 -42.17
N LEU A 766 6.44 -32.43 -43.08
CA LEU A 766 5.03 -32.06 -42.96
C LEU A 766 4.34 -32.98 -41.94
N GLN A 767 4.04 -32.47 -40.75
CA GLN A 767 3.41 -33.25 -39.69
C GLN A 767 1.88 -33.28 -39.77
N ASN A 768 1.28 -34.33 -39.22
CA ASN A 768 -0.17 -34.44 -39.07
C ASN A 768 -0.64 -33.57 -37.90
N ARG A 769 -1.53 -32.60 -38.15
CA ARG A 769 -2.10 -31.75 -37.10
C ARG A 769 -2.87 -32.51 -36.01
N ASP A 770 -3.46 -33.66 -36.34
CA ASP A 770 -4.19 -34.51 -35.38
C ASP A 770 -3.27 -35.54 -34.67
N ASP A 771 -2.01 -35.68 -35.11
CA ASP A 771 -0.98 -36.57 -34.54
C ASP A 771 0.42 -35.98 -34.81
N PRO A 772 0.80 -34.86 -34.15
CA PRO A 772 2.00 -34.09 -34.50
C PRO A 772 3.31 -34.86 -34.26
N CYS A 773 3.25 -35.90 -33.43
CA CYS A 773 4.37 -36.78 -33.08
C CYS A 773 4.38 -38.09 -33.87
N GLY A 774 3.45 -38.25 -34.82
CA GLY A 774 3.37 -39.37 -35.74
C GLY A 774 4.45 -39.33 -36.84
N PRO A 775 4.43 -40.30 -37.77
CA PRO A 775 5.25 -40.22 -38.98
C PRO A 775 4.79 -39.06 -39.88
N PRO A 776 5.72 -38.34 -40.55
CA PRO A 776 5.36 -37.20 -41.38
C PRO A 776 4.54 -37.62 -42.60
N LEU A 777 3.55 -36.79 -42.94
CA LEU A 777 2.66 -36.96 -44.08
C LEU A 777 3.24 -36.40 -45.40
N GLY A 778 4.46 -35.86 -45.37
CA GLY A 778 5.06 -35.17 -46.49
C GLY A 778 6.32 -34.40 -46.12
N GLU A 779 6.72 -33.49 -47.00
CA GLU A 779 7.89 -32.65 -46.86
C GLU A 779 7.59 -31.27 -47.46
N VAL A 780 8.11 -30.23 -46.81
CA VAL A 780 8.00 -28.83 -47.21
C VAL A 780 9.42 -28.33 -47.50
N ALA A 781 9.58 -27.59 -48.60
CA ALA A 781 10.83 -26.95 -48.97
C ALA A 781 10.81 -25.50 -48.47
N SER A 782 11.85 -25.12 -47.74
CA SER A 782 11.91 -23.85 -47.03
C SER A 782 13.09 -23.02 -47.57
N THR A 783 12.85 -21.77 -47.94
CA THR A 783 13.84 -20.87 -48.53
C THR A 783 13.92 -19.57 -47.72
N ILE A 784 15.12 -19.12 -47.40
CA ILE A 784 15.39 -17.82 -46.79
C ILE A 784 16.15 -16.95 -47.77
N VAL A 785 15.67 -15.73 -47.99
CA VAL A 785 16.35 -14.70 -48.77
C VAL A 785 16.65 -13.51 -47.86
N VAL A 786 17.91 -13.27 -47.54
CA VAL A 786 18.37 -12.09 -46.78
C VAL A 786 18.54 -10.91 -47.74
N ASP A 787 17.92 -9.77 -47.42
CA ASP A 787 17.98 -8.56 -48.22
C ASP A 787 19.38 -7.92 -48.18
N ALA A 788 19.66 -7.06 -49.17
CA ALA A 788 20.97 -6.45 -49.37
C ALA A 788 21.39 -5.45 -48.27
N ASP A 789 20.51 -5.14 -47.31
CA ASP A 789 20.83 -4.36 -46.10
C ASP A 789 21.28 -5.24 -44.92
N GLY A 790 21.21 -6.57 -45.05
CA GLY A 790 21.47 -7.54 -44.00
C GLY A 790 20.46 -7.50 -42.85
N ALA A 791 19.43 -6.64 -42.91
CA ALA A 791 18.51 -6.31 -41.84
C ALA A 791 17.18 -7.04 -41.94
N SER A 792 16.66 -7.22 -43.15
CA SER A 792 15.47 -8.02 -43.39
C SER A 792 15.79 -9.32 -44.14
N ALA A 793 14.92 -10.31 -43.96
CA ALA A 793 14.92 -11.52 -44.75
C ALA A 793 13.49 -12.00 -44.99
N THR A 794 13.29 -12.78 -46.04
CA THR A 794 12.02 -13.40 -46.39
C THR A 794 12.15 -14.92 -46.23
N TYR A 795 11.37 -15.52 -45.33
CA TYR A 795 11.21 -16.97 -45.18
C TYR A 795 10.01 -17.43 -45.99
N THR A 796 10.20 -18.38 -46.91
CA THR A 796 9.12 -18.96 -47.73
C THR A 796 9.12 -20.49 -47.60
N SER A 797 7.98 -21.05 -47.22
CA SER A 797 7.75 -22.50 -47.09
C SER A 797 6.72 -22.96 -48.14
N GLU A 798 7.13 -23.88 -49.03
CA GLU A 798 6.29 -24.45 -50.09
C GLU A 798 6.22 -25.97 -49.99
N LEU A 799 5.04 -26.55 -50.20
CA LEU A 799 4.85 -28.00 -50.12
C LEU A 799 5.65 -28.72 -51.22
N ALA A 800 6.65 -29.52 -50.84
CA ALA A 800 7.48 -30.28 -51.78
C ALA A 800 6.77 -31.56 -52.24
N TRP A 801 6.18 -32.31 -51.30
CA TRP A 801 5.27 -33.43 -51.58
C TRP A 801 4.43 -33.79 -50.34
N ALA A 802 3.30 -34.48 -50.53
CA ALA A 802 2.49 -35.04 -49.45
C ALA A 802 1.83 -36.36 -49.87
N GLU A 803 1.46 -37.18 -48.88
CA GLU A 803 0.68 -38.40 -49.05
C GLU A 803 -0.75 -38.12 -49.53
N SER A 804 -1.34 -39.09 -50.24
CA SER A 804 -2.67 -38.94 -50.83
C SER A 804 -3.77 -38.89 -49.77
N GLY A 805 -4.24 -37.68 -49.46
CA GLY A 805 -5.25 -37.44 -48.43
C GLY A 805 -4.85 -36.36 -47.42
N ALA A 806 -3.60 -35.89 -47.45
CA ALA A 806 -3.19 -34.68 -46.71
C ALA A 806 -4.06 -33.47 -47.12
N GLY A 807 -4.36 -32.62 -46.14
CA GLY A 807 -5.13 -31.39 -46.33
C GLY A 807 -4.31 -30.25 -46.95
N GLU A 808 -4.83 -29.03 -46.84
CA GLU A 808 -4.06 -27.82 -47.15
C GLU A 808 -3.00 -27.59 -46.06
N CYS A 809 -1.84 -27.07 -46.44
CA CYS A 809 -0.72 -26.86 -45.52
C CYS A 809 -0.92 -25.54 -44.75
N ASP A 810 -1.53 -25.62 -43.55
CA ASP A 810 -1.84 -24.47 -42.68
C ASP A 810 -0.60 -23.58 -42.36
N GLY A 811 0.62 -24.13 -42.42
CA GLY A 811 1.89 -23.43 -42.15
C GLY A 811 2.74 -23.08 -43.37
N CYS A 812 2.31 -23.42 -44.59
CA CYS A 812 3.04 -23.07 -45.81
C CYS A 812 2.70 -21.64 -46.23
N GLY A 813 3.71 -20.81 -46.47
CA GLY A 813 3.49 -19.40 -46.80
C GLY A 813 4.77 -18.58 -46.92
N THR A 814 4.67 -17.29 -46.65
CA THR A 814 5.81 -16.38 -46.62
C THR A 814 5.71 -15.47 -45.39
N VAL A 815 6.80 -15.39 -44.65
CA VAL A 815 6.96 -14.64 -43.39
C VAL A 815 8.17 -13.72 -43.55
N TYR A 816 8.07 -12.47 -43.12
CA TYR A 816 9.21 -11.56 -43.09
C TYR A 816 9.92 -11.67 -41.73
N LEU A 817 11.25 -11.62 -41.79
CA LEU A 817 12.16 -11.70 -40.66
C LEU A 817 12.94 -10.38 -40.58
N THR A 818 13.17 -9.87 -39.37
CA THR A 818 14.04 -8.72 -39.10
C THR A 818 15.15 -9.13 -38.15
N ARG A 819 16.42 -8.84 -38.47
CA ARG A 819 17.56 -9.16 -37.58
C ARG A 819 17.47 -8.31 -36.30
N ALA A 820 17.76 -8.92 -35.15
CA ALA A 820 17.84 -8.22 -33.88
C ALA A 820 19.21 -7.53 -33.72
N GLU A 821 19.22 -6.32 -33.14
CA GLU A 821 20.43 -5.54 -32.75
C GLU A 821 21.06 -6.06 -31.44
#